data_AF-A0AAQ3TFG7-F1
#
_entry.id   AF-A0AAQ3TFG7-F1
#
_cell.length_a   1.000
_cell.length_b   1.000
_cell.length_c   1.000
_cell.angle_alpha   90.00
_cell.angle_beta   90.00
_cell.angle_gamma   90.00
#
_symmetry.space_group_name_H-M   'P 1'
#
loop_
_entity.id
_entity.type
_entity.pdbx_description
1 polymer ?
#
loop_
_entity_poly.entity_id
_entity_poly.type
_entity_poly.pdbx_seq_one_letter_code
_entity_poly.pdbx_strand_id
1 'polypeptide(L)'
;MAAARGEGLRGPLLGADGTVQPQDAARGRRSARPWASLAIAAALLALAGALLLLTSSGSGTEEAAGPRLGLSPHEVESGVGAVAADDARCSEVGAAALRAGGHAVDAAVAAALCLGVVHPMSSGLGGGAFLVVRDAASGHAVAFDARETAPAAATPLVCNHHQDMYAADPSAKSKGALAMGVPGELAGLHLAWSRYGRLPWRDLVAPAARLARDGYEIVAYVAGALADSAADVLADPGLRAVFAPEGRVLGAGETCRNPALADALERVAEEGAAAFYGGAVGESFVRDVRAAGGIVTAEDLRGYEVEVGGAMRADAMGYTFLGMPPPSSGTVGMALILNVLGGYKSLDFLKGFLGIHRLIEAIKHMLSIRMNLGDPDFVNVTGDVAKMLSPALADRVRQRIVDNTTFPPGYYLPRWAQLDDHGTSHLCVVDGDRNAVALTTTVNSFFGAKVLSPSTGIVANNEMDDFSVPAKPTPDHLPPAPANFIAPGKRPLSSMTPLVILKNGQLVGVLGGSGGTNIIATVTQVFLNHFIVGMDPMAAVQRPRVYHKLIPNVVSYENETVVDGDVIALSGAAQAFLEQRGHRLQSTDSGAVCQFIVQELAAPDAPGAAAAASSAGGSPPSATPGRAASLRGCEAGPPPPHRPTGHRTARVIRRPSPSPARVRGREAAATAMGRRGSADRLEALSIEIERKLQKALSSNSQRLQILQQLFADIALKVDDRARDVIMSQNEDDIAPVDEREDGRLCFYEILANHFVRAPQSGRRILELIVQLWSQSFASNIFALLFHKWLFEAPLDGEEISLRYSSALVQGATNVFWIDIQTNTRHFLSLYHYLLEDVALVPDRLTKISLQAGRDLFLLLSRFMFFYDQDHLLSSFLEHFPTFPNSFLVGGPADYFVIELTHQLQKLKIEPVLLHYLSRMSILQGLELRLSTSTRLKACLYSFTSPGGPTYPTRAVRHTAWNTLDLLFPVGRYPRHVISLFFRLLYPWYWPSSCWNFVMTCAMTVYYYILNLLVSSWGNLRRPRHQRTHGE
;
A
#
# COMPACT_ATOMS: atom_id res chain seq x y z
N MET A 1 -23.82 -52.62 -3.17
CA MET A 1 -23.92 -54.08 -2.89
C MET A 1 -24.59 -54.74 -4.09
N ALA A 2 -24.21 -55.97 -4.44
CA ALA A 2 -24.92 -56.77 -5.45
C ALA A 2 -25.92 -57.73 -4.79
N ALA A 3 -26.85 -58.28 -5.59
CA ALA A 3 -28.01 -59.10 -5.19
C ALA A 3 -29.15 -58.30 -4.50
N ALA A 4 -30.44 -58.64 -4.66
CA ALA A 4 -31.05 -59.79 -5.34
C ALA A 4 -32.49 -59.46 -5.84
N ARG A 5 -33.07 -60.35 -6.66
CA ARG A 5 -34.51 -60.73 -6.85
C ARG A 5 -35.60 -59.63 -6.78
N GLY A 6 -36.61 -59.58 -7.65
CA GLY A 6 -37.05 -60.50 -8.71
C GLY A 6 -38.60 -60.49 -8.80
N GLU A 7 -39.14 -60.70 -10.01
CA GLU A 7 -40.58 -60.86 -10.33
C GLU A 7 -41.50 -59.65 -10.03
N GLY A 8 -42.49 -59.29 -10.84
CA GLY A 8 -42.92 -59.77 -12.16
C GLY A 8 -44.33 -59.27 -12.52
N LEU A 9 -44.74 -59.51 -13.78
CA LEU A 9 -46.12 -59.47 -14.36
C LEU A 9 -46.56 -58.28 -15.26
N ARG A 10 -46.96 -58.68 -16.47
CA ARG A 10 -47.98 -58.10 -17.39
C ARG A 10 -47.67 -56.76 -18.11
N GLY A 11 -47.27 -56.89 -19.38
CA GLY A 11 -47.90 -56.10 -20.46
C GLY A 11 -49.06 -56.90 -21.08
N PRO A 12 -49.45 -56.66 -22.35
CA PRO A 12 -49.17 -55.53 -23.24
C PRO A 12 -50.48 -54.91 -23.80
N LEU A 13 -50.42 -54.05 -24.83
CA LEU A 13 -51.19 -54.15 -26.10
C LEU A 13 -51.30 -52.80 -26.85
N LEU A 14 -50.98 -52.85 -28.16
CA LEU A 14 -51.58 -52.11 -29.29
C LEU A 14 -51.62 -50.56 -29.30
N GLY A 15 -51.43 -49.89 -30.45
CA GLY A 15 -51.17 -50.42 -31.78
C GLY A 15 -50.85 -49.31 -32.78
N ALA A 16 -50.39 -49.70 -33.97
CA ALA A 16 -50.20 -48.82 -35.12
C ALA A 16 -51.12 -49.28 -36.26
N ASP A 17 -51.57 -48.33 -37.08
CA ASP A 17 -52.35 -48.58 -38.30
C ASP A 17 -51.74 -47.79 -39.48
N GLY A 18 -51.91 -48.31 -40.70
CA GLY A 18 -51.74 -47.52 -41.93
C GLY A 18 -50.46 -47.72 -42.75
N THR A 19 -50.38 -48.83 -43.49
CA THR A 19 -49.36 -49.10 -44.52
C THR A 19 -49.64 -48.44 -45.87
N VAL A 20 -48.62 -47.90 -46.57
CA VAL A 20 -48.50 -47.95 -48.05
C VAL A 20 -47.01 -48.06 -48.47
N GLN A 21 -46.74 -48.87 -49.49
CA GLN A 21 -45.48 -49.06 -50.23
C GLN A 21 -45.84 -49.09 -51.75
N PRO A 22 -44.93 -49.27 -52.74
CA PRO A 22 -43.45 -49.19 -52.77
C PRO A 22 -42.93 -48.37 -53.98
N GLN A 23 -41.59 -48.31 -54.22
CA GLN A 23 -40.99 -48.63 -55.54
C GLN A 23 -39.46 -48.75 -55.49
N ASP A 24 -38.89 -49.34 -56.55
CA ASP A 24 -37.63 -50.09 -56.58
C ASP A 24 -36.53 -49.49 -57.47
N ALA A 25 -35.35 -50.14 -57.48
CA ALA A 25 -34.35 -50.19 -58.56
C ALA A 25 -33.37 -49.00 -58.78
N ALA A 26 -32.12 -49.20 -59.24
CA ALA A 26 -31.27 -50.41 -59.33
C ALA A 26 -29.78 -50.11 -59.66
N ARG A 27 -28.90 -51.05 -59.26
CA ARG A 27 -27.69 -51.58 -59.95
C ARG A 27 -26.63 -50.63 -60.58
N GLY A 28 -25.36 -50.84 -60.19
CA GLY A 28 -24.18 -50.53 -61.00
C GLY A 28 -22.86 -51.08 -60.43
N ARG A 29 -22.38 -52.24 -60.91
CA ARG A 29 -21.09 -52.87 -60.54
C ARG A 29 -20.15 -52.95 -61.77
N ARG A 30 -18.84 -53.12 -61.47
CA ARG A 30 -17.69 -53.56 -62.34
C ARG A 30 -16.78 -52.42 -62.84
N SER A 31 -15.44 -52.57 -62.94
CA SER A 31 -14.50 -53.61 -62.44
C SER A 31 -13.02 -53.25 -62.74
N ALA A 32 -12.08 -53.78 -61.92
CA ALA A 32 -10.63 -53.93 -62.15
C ALA A 32 -9.78 -52.63 -62.39
N ARG A 33 -8.72 -52.28 -61.64
CA ARG A 33 -7.49 -53.00 -61.18
C ARG A 33 -6.57 -53.40 -62.34
N PRO A 34 -5.26 -53.00 -62.32
CA PRO A 34 -4.25 -53.65 -61.45
C PRO A 34 -3.43 -52.66 -60.60
N TRP A 35 -2.83 -52.96 -59.44
CA TRP A 35 -2.22 -54.18 -58.86
C TRP A 35 -0.76 -54.44 -59.29
N ALA A 36 0.13 -53.51 -58.90
CA ALA A 36 1.56 -53.78 -58.67
C ALA A 36 2.17 -52.87 -57.58
N SER A 37 1.81 -51.58 -57.55
CA SER A 37 2.39 -50.59 -56.61
C SER A 37 1.81 -50.61 -55.18
N LEU A 38 0.76 -51.40 -54.93
CA LEU A 38 -0.01 -51.38 -53.69
C LEU A 38 0.42 -52.43 -52.65
N ALA A 39 1.23 -53.44 -53.00
CA ALA A 39 1.65 -54.46 -52.05
C ALA A 39 2.69 -53.94 -51.03
N ILE A 40 3.63 -53.10 -51.48
CA ILE A 40 4.63 -52.46 -50.61
C ILE A 40 3.97 -51.36 -49.76
N ALA A 41 3.01 -50.62 -50.33
CA ALA A 41 2.18 -49.70 -49.57
C ALA A 41 1.30 -50.43 -48.53
N ALA A 42 0.77 -51.63 -48.84
CA ALA A 42 -0.05 -52.41 -47.90
C ALA A 42 0.77 -52.95 -46.72
N ALA A 43 2.03 -53.35 -46.90
CA ALA A 43 2.90 -53.74 -45.80
C ALA A 43 3.23 -52.55 -44.86
N LEU A 44 3.50 -51.37 -45.43
CA LEU A 44 3.75 -50.15 -44.66
C LEU A 44 2.48 -49.59 -44.00
N LEU A 45 1.32 -49.71 -44.65
CA LEU A 45 0.00 -49.38 -44.08
C LEU A 45 -0.47 -50.39 -43.03
N ALA A 46 -0.06 -51.66 -43.09
CA ALA A 46 -0.36 -52.63 -42.04
C ALA A 46 0.44 -52.32 -40.75
N LEU A 47 1.72 -51.94 -40.88
CA LEU A 47 2.52 -51.51 -39.73
C LEU A 47 2.07 -50.15 -39.19
N ALA A 48 1.76 -49.19 -40.06
CA ALA A 48 1.21 -47.89 -39.65
C ALA A 48 -0.19 -48.02 -39.04
N GLY A 49 -1.03 -48.92 -39.56
CA GLY A 49 -2.36 -49.21 -39.03
C GLY A 49 -2.31 -49.85 -37.64
N ALA A 50 -1.40 -50.81 -37.41
CA ALA A 50 -1.17 -51.37 -36.09
C ALA A 50 -0.64 -50.35 -35.07
N LEU A 51 0.09 -49.32 -35.52
CA LEU A 51 0.61 -48.26 -34.64
C LEU A 51 -0.39 -47.11 -34.41
N LEU A 52 -1.27 -46.79 -35.37
CA LEU A 52 -2.40 -45.87 -35.15
C LEU A 52 -3.50 -46.49 -34.27
N LEU A 53 -3.74 -47.80 -34.38
CA LEU A 53 -4.70 -48.51 -33.51
C LEU A 53 -4.27 -48.59 -32.03
N LEU A 54 -3.09 -48.08 -31.68
CA LEU A 54 -2.64 -47.86 -30.31
C LEU A 54 -2.53 -46.37 -29.92
N THR A 55 -2.80 -45.44 -30.83
CA THR A 55 -2.69 -43.99 -30.58
C THR A 55 -3.90 -43.14 -31.01
N SER A 56 -4.94 -43.74 -31.61
CA SER A 56 -6.20 -43.05 -31.95
C SER A 56 -7.45 -43.77 -31.42
N SER A 57 -7.56 -43.87 -30.09
CA SER A 57 -8.85 -44.15 -29.41
C SER A 57 -9.75 -42.91 -29.42
N GLY A 58 -10.14 -42.45 -30.60
CA GLY A 58 -11.19 -41.45 -30.77
C GLY A 58 -12.54 -42.10 -30.53
N SER A 59 -13.01 -42.08 -29.28
CA SER A 59 -14.39 -42.45 -28.96
C SER A 59 -15.32 -41.33 -29.41
N GLY A 60 -15.94 -41.49 -30.59
CA GLY A 60 -17.19 -40.82 -30.86
C GLY A 60 -18.23 -41.35 -29.88
N THR A 61 -18.55 -40.54 -28.87
CA THR A 61 -19.67 -40.78 -27.95
C THR A 61 -20.85 -39.95 -28.38
N GLU A 62 -22.05 -40.50 -28.23
CA GLU A 62 -23.30 -39.76 -28.33
C GLU A 62 -23.23 -38.47 -27.49
N GLU A 63 -23.97 -37.45 -27.92
CA GLU A 63 -24.17 -36.20 -27.17
C GLU A 63 -25.09 -36.43 -25.96
N ALA A 64 -24.73 -37.42 -25.14
CA ALA A 64 -25.15 -37.48 -23.76
C ALA A 64 -24.67 -36.18 -23.12
N ALA A 65 -25.62 -35.35 -22.70
CA ALA A 65 -25.33 -34.20 -21.85
C ALA A 65 -24.40 -34.68 -20.74
N GLY A 66 -23.14 -34.22 -20.79
CA GLY A 66 -22.13 -34.62 -19.81
C GLY A 66 -22.70 -34.38 -18.41
N PRO A 67 -22.35 -35.20 -17.41
CA PRO A 67 -22.85 -34.99 -16.07
C PRO A 67 -22.55 -33.54 -15.72
N ARG A 68 -23.60 -32.72 -15.57
CA ARG A 68 -23.46 -31.40 -15.00
C ARG A 68 -22.82 -31.68 -13.65
N LEU A 69 -21.53 -31.37 -13.53
CA LEU A 69 -20.85 -31.37 -12.24
C LEU A 69 -21.77 -30.55 -11.36
N GLY A 70 -22.37 -31.21 -10.36
CA GLY A 70 -23.29 -30.56 -9.47
C GLY A 70 -22.54 -29.37 -8.90
N LEU A 71 -23.04 -28.16 -9.15
CA LEU A 71 -22.48 -26.96 -8.55
C LEU A 71 -22.33 -27.25 -7.06
N SER A 72 -21.17 -26.93 -6.49
CA SER A 72 -20.98 -27.06 -5.05
C SER A 72 -22.10 -26.30 -4.33
N PRO A 73 -22.47 -26.64 -3.08
CA PRO A 73 -23.47 -25.88 -2.31
C PRO A 73 -23.16 -24.38 -2.16
N HIS A 74 -21.94 -23.98 -2.54
CA HIS A 74 -21.34 -22.67 -2.39
C HIS A 74 -21.24 -21.89 -3.72
N GLU A 75 -21.57 -22.54 -4.84
CA GLU A 75 -21.58 -21.94 -6.18
C GLU A 75 -23.01 -21.86 -6.72
N VAL A 76 -23.41 -20.68 -7.21
CA VAL A 76 -24.74 -20.43 -7.78
C VAL A 76 -24.59 -19.84 -9.18
N GLU A 77 -25.18 -20.50 -10.17
CA GLU A 77 -25.27 -19.97 -11.54
C GLU A 77 -26.68 -19.39 -11.80
N SER A 78 -26.75 -18.16 -12.30
CA SER A 78 -28.01 -17.45 -12.54
C SER A 78 -27.95 -16.55 -13.77
N GLY A 79 -28.95 -16.67 -14.65
CA GLY A 79 -29.13 -15.76 -15.80
C GLY A 79 -29.79 -14.42 -15.45
N VAL A 80 -30.32 -14.26 -14.23
CA VAL A 80 -31.21 -13.13 -13.84
C VAL A 80 -30.57 -12.21 -12.80
N GLY A 81 -29.51 -12.65 -12.12
CA GLY A 81 -28.86 -11.87 -11.06
C GLY A 81 -28.40 -12.75 -9.91
N ALA A 82 -27.46 -12.26 -9.11
CA ALA A 82 -26.84 -13.00 -8.03
C ALA A 82 -26.47 -12.09 -6.85
N VAL A 83 -26.45 -12.68 -5.65
CA VAL A 83 -25.99 -12.08 -4.40
C VAL A 83 -25.03 -13.06 -3.75
N ALA A 84 -23.88 -12.57 -3.30
CA ALA A 84 -22.93 -13.31 -2.48
C ALA A 84 -22.59 -12.46 -1.26
N ALA A 85 -22.82 -12.99 -0.06
CA ALA A 85 -22.47 -12.38 1.23
C ALA A 85 -21.73 -13.39 2.13
N ASP A 86 -21.16 -12.93 3.24
CA ASP A 86 -20.52 -13.77 4.27
C ASP A 86 -21.51 -14.74 4.96
N ASP A 87 -22.82 -14.47 4.90
CA ASP A 87 -23.88 -15.34 5.44
C ASP A 87 -24.89 -15.72 4.34
N ALA A 88 -25.24 -17.01 4.24
CA ALA A 88 -26.19 -17.48 3.23
C ALA A 88 -27.61 -16.96 3.48
N ARG A 89 -28.01 -16.71 4.73
CA ARG A 89 -29.32 -16.13 5.06
C ARG A 89 -29.41 -14.71 4.53
N CYS A 90 -28.33 -13.94 4.64
CA CYS A 90 -28.27 -12.59 4.10
C CYS A 90 -28.12 -12.56 2.58
N SER A 91 -27.46 -13.56 2.00
CA SER A 91 -27.49 -13.79 0.55
C SER A 91 -28.92 -14.05 0.05
N GLU A 92 -29.70 -14.87 0.76
CA GLU A 92 -31.11 -15.14 0.44
C GLU A 92 -32.02 -13.93 0.68
N VAL A 93 -31.79 -13.12 1.73
CA VAL A 93 -32.50 -11.84 1.94
C VAL A 93 -32.26 -10.87 0.78
N GLY A 94 -31.01 -10.73 0.32
CA GLY A 94 -30.69 -9.93 -0.87
C GLY A 94 -31.30 -10.53 -2.14
N ALA A 95 -31.23 -11.85 -2.33
CA ALA A 95 -31.83 -12.53 -3.48
C ALA A 95 -33.37 -12.39 -3.49
N ALA A 96 -34.02 -12.38 -2.34
CA ALA A 96 -35.45 -12.11 -2.20
C ALA A 96 -35.82 -10.70 -2.66
N ALA A 97 -34.99 -9.69 -2.37
CA ALA A 97 -35.17 -8.33 -2.89
C ALA A 97 -35.02 -8.28 -4.43
N LEU A 98 -34.01 -8.95 -5.01
CA LEU A 98 -33.91 -9.08 -6.48
C LEU A 98 -35.15 -9.78 -7.07
N ARG A 99 -35.62 -10.88 -6.46
CA ARG A 99 -36.84 -11.61 -6.87
C ARG A 99 -38.11 -10.77 -6.75
N ALA A 100 -38.13 -9.74 -5.89
CA ALA A 100 -39.22 -8.78 -5.79
C ALA A 100 -39.17 -7.65 -6.86
N GLY A 101 -38.17 -7.65 -7.74
CA GLY A 101 -37.95 -6.61 -8.76
C GLY A 101 -37.05 -5.46 -8.30
N GLY A 102 -36.32 -5.64 -7.19
CA GLY A 102 -35.35 -4.69 -6.68
C GLY A 102 -34.13 -4.50 -7.59
N HIS A 103 -33.52 -3.33 -7.47
CA HIS A 103 -32.21 -3.00 -8.01
C HIS A 103 -31.10 -3.70 -7.21
N ALA A 104 -29.89 -3.81 -7.77
CA ALA A 104 -28.71 -4.32 -7.06
C ALA A 104 -28.46 -3.62 -5.70
N VAL A 105 -28.81 -2.32 -5.59
CA VAL A 105 -28.73 -1.56 -4.33
C VAL A 105 -29.79 -1.97 -3.31
N ASP A 106 -31.03 -2.28 -3.72
CA ASP A 106 -32.06 -2.76 -2.77
C ASP A 106 -31.61 -4.07 -2.10
N ALA A 107 -31.06 -4.99 -2.91
CA ALA A 107 -30.54 -6.26 -2.44
C ALA A 107 -29.28 -6.11 -1.58
N ALA A 108 -28.37 -5.20 -1.93
CA ALA A 108 -27.19 -4.89 -1.12
C ALA A 108 -27.58 -4.31 0.26
N VAL A 109 -28.57 -3.41 0.30
CA VAL A 109 -29.09 -2.82 1.54
C VAL A 109 -29.74 -3.86 2.44
N ALA A 110 -30.64 -4.70 1.88
CA ALA A 110 -31.29 -5.76 2.66
C ALA A 110 -30.29 -6.81 3.18
N ALA A 111 -29.28 -7.16 2.39
CA ALA A 111 -28.20 -8.07 2.80
C ALA A 111 -27.30 -7.45 3.88
N ALA A 112 -26.90 -6.18 3.76
CA ALA A 112 -26.09 -5.47 4.77
C ALA A 112 -26.81 -5.37 6.11
N LEU A 113 -28.08 -4.96 6.12
CA LEU A 113 -28.90 -4.89 7.34
C LEU A 113 -29.08 -6.27 7.99
N CYS A 114 -29.18 -7.34 7.19
CA CYS A 114 -29.16 -8.70 7.70
C CYS A 114 -27.82 -9.06 8.36
N LEU A 115 -26.68 -8.76 7.71
CA LEU A 115 -25.35 -9.00 8.27
C LEU A 115 -25.14 -8.24 9.58
N GLY A 116 -25.64 -7.01 9.70
CA GLY A 116 -25.62 -6.25 10.95
C GLY A 116 -26.41 -6.89 12.12
N VAL A 117 -27.28 -7.86 11.84
CA VAL A 117 -28.02 -8.63 12.86
C VAL A 117 -27.36 -9.98 13.15
N VAL A 118 -26.94 -10.72 12.11
CA VAL A 118 -26.41 -12.10 12.27
C VAL A 118 -24.90 -12.16 12.44
N HIS A 119 -24.16 -11.18 11.91
CA HIS A 119 -22.71 -10.98 12.07
C HIS A 119 -22.40 -9.64 12.79
N PRO A 120 -22.98 -9.38 13.99
CA PRO A 120 -22.81 -8.12 14.73
C PRO A 120 -21.40 -7.91 15.32
N MET A 121 -20.52 -8.91 15.19
CA MET A 121 -19.10 -8.78 15.50
C MET A 121 -18.30 -8.09 14.39
N SER A 122 -18.86 -7.93 13.19
CA SER A 122 -18.11 -7.46 12.02
C SER A 122 -18.83 -6.42 11.16
N SER A 123 -20.09 -6.09 11.45
CA SER A 123 -20.89 -5.15 10.66
C SER A 123 -22.12 -4.66 11.43
N GLY A 124 -22.73 -3.54 11.01
CA GLY A 124 -24.05 -3.11 11.47
C GLY A 124 -24.16 -1.60 11.78
N LEU A 125 -25.35 -1.19 12.25
CA LEU A 125 -25.76 0.22 12.40
C LEU A 125 -24.80 1.11 13.22
N GLY A 126 -23.98 0.52 14.09
CA GLY A 126 -23.00 1.22 14.91
C GLY A 126 -21.61 1.33 14.30
N GLY A 127 -21.42 0.92 13.03
CA GLY A 127 -20.18 1.05 12.27
C GLY A 127 -20.37 1.81 10.94
N GLY A 128 -19.59 1.42 9.92
CA GLY A 128 -19.43 2.15 8.67
C GLY A 128 -19.28 1.25 7.46
N ALA A 129 -19.36 1.84 6.27
CA ALA A 129 -19.33 1.08 5.02
C ALA A 129 -18.72 1.84 3.84
N PHE A 130 -18.25 1.08 2.86
CA PHE A 130 -17.92 1.54 1.52
C PHE A 130 -18.80 0.84 0.49
N LEU A 131 -19.47 1.60 -0.37
CA LEU A 131 -20.30 1.07 -1.45
C LEU A 131 -19.80 1.58 -2.80
N VAL A 132 -19.50 0.66 -3.72
CA VAL A 132 -19.23 0.97 -5.12
C VAL A 132 -20.40 0.48 -5.96
N VAL A 133 -21.19 1.41 -6.50
CA VAL A 133 -22.36 1.13 -7.33
C VAL A 133 -22.03 1.46 -8.78
N ARG A 134 -22.05 0.46 -9.66
CA ARG A 134 -21.98 0.65 -11.12
C ARG A 134 -23.39 0.55 -11.71
N ASP A 135 -23.83 1.64 -12.32
CA ASP A 135 -25.00 1.66 -13.19
C ASP A 135 -24.65 1.08 -14.57
N ALA A 136 -25.43 0.11 -15.03
CA ALA A 136 -25.21 -0.56 -16.30
C ALA A 136 -25.60 0.30 -17.50
N ALA A 137 -26.63 1.14 -17.36
CA ALA A 137 -27.21 1.89 -18.46
C ALA A 137 -26.30 3.03 -18.93
N SER A 138 -25.68 3.76 -17.98
CA SER A 138 -24.71 4.82 -18.28
C SER A 138 -23.25 4.34 -18.24
N GLY A 139 -22.98 3.19 -17.62
CA GLY A 139 -21.63 2.65 -17.42
C GLY A 139 -20.80 3.38 -16.36
N HIS A 140 -21.35 4.40 -15.71
CA HIS A 140 -20.69 5.11 -14.61
C HIS A 140 -20.69 4.28 -13.32
N ALA A 141 -19.70 4.53 -12.47
CA ALA A 141 -19.67 4.00 -11.11
C ALA A 141 -19.48 5.12 -10.08
N VAL A 142 -20.23 5.01 -8.99
CA VAL A 142 -20.28 5.96 -7.88
C VAL A 142 -19.79 5.26 -6.63
N ALA A 143 -18.88 5.91 -5.91
CA ALA A 143 -18.42 5.51 -4.59
C ALA A 143 -19.21 6.30 -3.53
N PHE A 144 -19.77 5.58 -2.56
CA PHE A 144 -20.32 6.13 -1.33
C PHE A 144 -19.36 5.80 -0.19
N ASP A 145 -18.76 6.83 0.38
CA ASP A 145 -17.95 6.76 1.58
C ASP A 145 -18.85 7.01 2.79
N ALA A 146 -19.25 5.92 3.43
CA ALA A 146 -19.97 5.91 4.70
C ALA A 146 -19.05 5.42 5.84
N ARG A 147 -17.75 5.78 5.76
CA ARG A 147 -16.76 5.55 6.81
C ARG A 147 -17.06 6.42 8.03
N GLU A 148 -16.78 5.87 9.20
CA GLU A 148 -16.91 6.58 10.46
C GLU A 148 -15.99 7.81 10.51
N THR A 149 -16.46 8.88 11.16
CA THR A 149 -15.66 10.09 11.39
C THR A 149 -15.23 10.18 12.84
N ALA A 150 -14.11 10.86 13.09
CA ALA A 150 -13.70 11.20 14.44
C ALA A 150 -14.70 12.18 15.07
N PRO A 151 -15.17 11.96 16.32
CA PRO A 151 -16.14 12.85 16.97
C PRO A 151 -15.60 14.29 17.11
N ALA A 152 -16.47 15.29 17.17
CA ALA A 152 -16.07 16.70 17.31
C ALA A 152 -15.26 16.97 18.60
N ALA A 153 -15.49 16.16 19.63
CA ALA A 153 -14.76 16.18 20.90
C ALA A 153 -13.42 15.40 20.88
N ALA A 154 -13.08 14.70 19.80
CA ALA A 154 -11.80 14.00 19.68
C ALA A 154 -10.68 15.04 19.59
N THR A 155 -9.83 15.11 20.62
CA THR A 155 -8.79 16.16 20.67
C THR A 155 -7.80 15.95 19.51
N PRO A 156 -7.69 16.90 18.56
CA PRO A 156 -6.78 16.74 17.43
C PRO A 156 -5.35 16.63 17.93
N LEU A 157 -4.56 15.80 17.27
CA LEU A 157 -3.13 15.66 17.52
C LEU A 157 -2.38 16.92 17.06
N VAL A 158 -2.39 17.95 17.90
CA VAL A 158 -1.56 19.14 17.71
C VAL A 158 -0.11 18.74 17.93
N CYS A 159 0.68 18.80 16.86
CA CYS A 159 2.12 18.55 16.84
C CYS A 159 2.89 19.54 17.73
N ASN A 160 2.81 19.40 19.06
CA ASN A 160 3.68 19.94 20.13
C ASN A 160 3.08 19.75 21.56
N HIS A 161 1.85 19.25 21.76
CA HIS A 161 1.21 19.18 23.10
C HIS A 161 0.66 17.80 23.50
N HIS A 162 0.72 17.53 24.81
CA HIS A 162 0.35 16.26 25.47
C HIS A 162 -1.17 16.04 25.58
N GLN A 163 -1.90 16.08 24.46
CA GLN A 163 -3.34 15.81 24.38
C GLN A 163 -3.65 14.79 23.27
N ASP A 164 -2.87 13.70 23.23
CA ASP A 164 -3.38 12.43 22.73
C ASP A 164 -4.45 11.94 23.72
N MET A 165 -5.69 11.81 23.26
CA MET A 165 -6.83 11.38 24.09
C MET A 165 -6.64 9.98 24.69
N TYR A 166 -5.73 9.17 24.13
CA TYR A 166 -5.38 7.84 24.61
C TYR A 166 -4.08 7.79 25.43
N ALA A 167 -3.47 8.95 25.75
CA ALA A 167 -2.23 9.00 26.52
C ALA A 167 -2.33 8.40 27.93
N ALA A 168 -3.52 8.44 28.54
CA ALA A 168 -3.79 7.86 29.86
C ALA A 168 -3.97 6.34 29.82
N ASP A 169 -4.55 5.83 28.72
CA ASP A 169 -4.76 4.39 28.47
C ASP A 169 -4.70 4.11 26.96
N PRO A 170 -3.56 3.62 26.43
CA PRO A 170 -3.42 3.27 25.02
C PRO A 170 -4.30 2.09 24.56
N SER A 171 -4.94 1.34 25.47
CA SER A 171 -5.91 0.30 25.13
C SER A 171 -7.30 0.86 24.85
N ALA A 172 -7.62 2.05 25.40
CA ALA A 172 -8.87 2.76 25.18
C ALA A 172 -9.10 3.22 23.72
N LYS A 173 -8.05 3.15 22.89
CA LYS A 173 -8.11 3.34 21.44
C LYS A 173 -8.73 2.16 20.69
N SER A 174 -8.56 0.96 21.23
CA SER A 174 -9.01 -0.32 20.65
C SER A 174 -10.23 -0.92 21.36
N LYS A 175 -10.51 -0.53 22.61
CA LYS A 175 -11.53 -1.13 23.47
C LYS A 175 -12.17 -0.07 24.37
N GLY A 176 -13.46 -0.19 24.63
CA GLY A 176 -14.26 0.78 25.39
C GLY A 176 -14.80 1.91 24.51
N ALA A 177 -15.85 2.58 24.97
CA ALA A 177 -16.62 3.54 24.17
C ALA A 177 -15.85 4.79 23.70
N LEU A 178 -14.64 5.02 24.22
CA LEU A 178 -13.74 6.08 23.76
C LEU A 178 -13.15 5.78 22.36
N ALA A 179 -13.10 4.50 21.96
CA ALA A 179 -12.63 4.05 20.65
C ALA A 179 -13.64 4.30 19.51
N MET A 180 -14.87 4.72 19.83
CA MET A 180 -15.98 4.78 18.88
C MET A 180 -15.91 6.04 18.00
N GLY A 181 -15.84 5.83 16.68
CA GLY A 181 -16.12 6.85 15.68
C GLY A 181 -17.63 7.05 15.46
N VAL A 182 -18.01 8.14 14.79
CA VAL A 182 -19.42 8.45 14.48
C VAL A 182 -19.93 7.46 13.42
N PRO A 183 -20.95 6.63 13.69
CA PRO A 183 -21.38 5.56 12.77
C PRO A 183 -21.96 6.07 11.44
N GLY A 184 -21.50 5.50 10.32
CA GLY A 184 -21.86 5.92 8.98
C GLY A 184 -22.76 4.95 8.19
N GLU A 185 -22.77 3.66 8.54
CA GLU A 185 -23.35 2.60 7.69
C GLU A 185 -24.79 2.92 7.26
N LEU A 186 -25.66 3.23 8.22
CA LEU A 186 -27.08 3.47 7.95
C LEU A 186 -27.31 4.69 7.03
N ALA A 187 -26.52 5.76 7.18
CA ALA A 187 -26.59 6.91 6.27
C ALA A 187 -26.17 6.51 4.86
N GLY A 188 -25.10 5.70 4.72
CA GLY A 188 -24.63 5.18 3.43
C GLY A 188 -25.67 4.31 2.72
N LEU A 189 -26.21 3.32 3.43
CA LEU A 189 -27.26 2.42 2.93
C LEU A 189 -28.50 3.20 2.50
N HIS A 190 -29.00 4.11 3.34
CA HIS A 190 -30.19 4.90 3.07
C HIS A 190 -29.98 5.90 1.93
N LEU A 191 -28.79 6.53 1.83
CA LEU A 191 -28.47 7.45 0.73
C LEU A 191 -28.36 6.71 -0.60
N ALA A 192 -27.69 5.56 -0.64
CA ALA A 192 -27.61 4.72 -1.84
C ALA A 192 -29.01 4.24 -2.27
N TRP A 193 -29.82 3.74 -1.34
CA TRP A 193 -31.22 3.37 -1.59
C TRP A 193 -32.03 4.55 -2.12
N SER A 194 -31.92 5.76 -1.53
CA SER A 194 -32.68 6.93 -2.00
C SER A 194 -32.35 7.37 -3.44
N ARG A 195 -31.17 7.00 -3.97
CA ARG A 195 -30.74 7.32 -5.33
C ARG A 195 -31.05 6.25 -6.36
N TYR A 196 -31.05 4.97 -5.95
CA TYR A 196 -31.08 3.82 -6.87
C TYR A 196 -32.14 2.77 -6.56
N GLY A 197 -32.74 2.80 -5.37
CA GLY A 197 -33.68 1.80 -4.88
C GLY A 197 -35.01 1.82 -5.63
N ARG A 198 -35.59 0.63 -5.80
CA ARG A 198 -36.87 0.38 -6.45
C ARG A 198 -37.92 -0.15 -5.48
N LEU A 199 -37.49 -0.71 -4.34
CA LEU A 199 -38.36 -1.26 -3.31
C LEU A 199 -38.57 -0.26 -2.15
N PRO A 200 -39.68 -0.33 -1.41
CA PRO A 200 -39.88 0.49 -0.21
C PRO A 200 -38.82 0.17 0.86
N TRP A 201 -38.22 1.19 1.46
CA TRP A 201 -37.21 1.06 2.53
C TRP A 201 -37.63 0.08 3.63
N ARG A 202 -38.88 0.21 4.12
CA ARG A 202 -39.47 -0.65 5.15
C ARG A 202 -39.39 -2.14 4.81
N ASP A 203 -39.55 -2.51 3.54
CA ASP A 203 -39.51 -3.90 3.09
C ASP A 203 -38.08 -4.47 3.06
N LEU A 204 -37.05 -3.59 2.98
CA LEU A 204 -35.63 -3.96 3.06
C LEU A 204 -35.14 -4.11 4.51
N VAL A 205 -35.66 -3.30 5.44
CA VAL A 205 -35.30 -3.35 6.87
C VAL A 205 -36.04 -4.46 7.62
N ALA A 206 -37.32 -4.71 7.30
CA ALA A 206 -38.17 -5.64 8.04
C ALA A 206 -37.64 -7.09 8.16
N PRO A 207 -36.90 -7.68 7.20
CA PRO A 207 -36.24 -8.98 7.37
C PRO A 207 -35.23 -9.00 8.52
N ALA A 208 -34.40 -7.96 8.64
CA ALA A 208 -33.41 -7.83 9.71
C ALA A 208 -34.08 -7.65 11.08
N ALA A 209 -35.12 -6.80 11.16
CA ALA A 209 -35.90 -6.60 12.39
C ALA A 209 -36.52 -7.93 12.91
N ARG A 210 -37.07 -8.76 12.02
CA ARG A 210 -37.60 -10.08 12.38
C ARG A 210 -36.51 -11.03 12.88
N LEU A 211 -35.37 -11.12 12.17
CA LEU A 211 -34.24 -11.96 12.61
C LEU A 211 -33.72 -11.57 14.00
N ALA A 212 -33.71 -10.27 14.32
CA ALA A 212 -33.29 -9.78 15.64
C ALA A 212 -34.30 -10.13 16.75
N ARG A 213 -35.62 -10.12 16.46
CA ARG A 213 -36.69 -10.41 17.43
C ARG A 213 -36.93 -11.90 17.65
N ASP A 214 -37.16 -12.63 16.55
CA ASP A 214 -37.52 -14.05 16.57
C ASP A 214 -36.31 -14.92 16.92
N GLY A 215 -35.12 -14.43 16.54
CA GLY A 215 -33.82 -15.03 16.80
C GLY A 215 -33.26 -15.79 15.60
N TYR A 216 -31.97 -16.10 15.68
CA TYR A 216 -31.24 -16.83 14.65
C TYR A 216 -30.23 -17.79 15.28
N GLU A 217 -29.93 -18.91 14.59
CA GLU A 217 -28.88 -19.83 15.02
C GLU A 217 -27.49 -19.25 14.75
N ILE A 218 -26.60 -19.34 15.73
CA ILE A 218 -25.21 -18.93 15.61
C ILE A 218 -24.44 -19.93 14.73
N VAL A 219 -23.77 -19.43 13.69
CA VAL A 219 -22.88 -20.24 12.84
C VAL A 219 -21.51 -20.42 13.48
N ALA A 220 -20.77 -21.46 13.06
CA ALA A 220 -19.48 -21.83 13.66
C ALA A 220 -18.45 -20.67 13.73
N TYR A 221 -18.36 -19.84 12.69
CA TYR A 221 -17.48 -18.67 12.66
C TYR A 221 -17.84 -17.63 13.73
N VAL A 222 -19.14 -17.35 13.90
CA VAL A 222 -19.65 -16.42 14.94
C VAL A 222 -19.40 -16.98 16.34
N ALA A 223 -19.56 -18.30 16.54
CA ALA A 223 -19.20 -18.97 17.78
C ALA A 223 -17.70 -18.89 18.09
N GLY A 224 -16.84 -18.98 17.08
CA GLY A 224 -15.39 -18.76 17.20
C GLY A 224 -15.07 -17.34 17.68
N ALA A 225 -15.59 -16.32 17.00
CA ALA A 225 -15.40 -14.92 17.40
C ALA A 225 -15.95 -14.60 18.81
N LEU A 226 -17.04 -15.27 19.22
CA LEU A 226 -17.59 -15.21 20.58
C LEU A 226 -16.67 -15.88 21.61
N ALA A 227 -16.07 -17.03 21.29
CA ALA A 227 -15.11 -17.71 22.15
C ALA A 227 -13.82 -16.88 22.33
N ASP A 228 -13.26 -16.36 21.23
CA ASP A 228 -12.08 -15.50 21.24
C ASP A 228 -12.31 -14.20 22.03
N SER A 229 -13.54 -13.66 21.99
CA SER A 229 -13.95 -12.46 22.71
C SER A 229 -14.63 -12.74 24.06
N ALA A 230 -14.63 -13.98 24.57
CA ALA A 230 -15.52 -14.38 25.67
C ALA A 230 -15.33 -13.56 26.96
N ALA A 231 -14.08 -13.22 27.29
CA ALA A 231 -13.78 -12.38 28.45
C ALA A 231 -14.35 -10.96 28.33
N ASP A 232 -14.37 -10.41 27.11
CA ASP A 232 -14.92 -9.08 26.83
C ASP A 232 -16.45 -9.09 26.80
N VAL A 233 -17.04 -10.10 26.13
CA VAL A 233 -18.50 -10.31 26.04
C VAL A 233 -19.12 -10.50 27.43
N LEU A 234 -18.45 -11.21 28.34
CA LEU A 234 -18.93 -11.41 29.72
C LEU A 234 -18.75 -10.17 30.61
N ALA A 235 -17.82 -9.27 30.27
CA ALA A 235 -17.54 -8.05 31.02
C ALA A 235 -18.55 -6.92 30.71
N ASP A 236 -18.90 -6.73 29.44
CA ASP A 236 -19.89 -5.71 29.04
C ASP A 236 -21.34 -6.17 29.35
N PRO A 237 -22.16 -5.37 30.07
CA PRO A 237 -23.53 -5.75 30.39
C PRO A 237 -24.43 -5.96 29.16
N GLY A 238 -24.21 -5.21 28.08
CA GLY A 238 -25.00 -5.31 26.85
C GLY A 238 -24.68 -6.57 26.07
N LEU A 239 -23.39 -6.79 25.75
CA LEU A 239 -22.91 -7.99 25.08
C LEU A 239 -23.28 -9.25 25.87
N ARG A 240 -23.15 -9.24 27.21
CA ARG A 240 -23.54 -10.36 28.06
C ARG A 240 -25.04 -10.67 27.96
N ALA A 241 -25.90 -9.65 27.93
CA ALA A 241 -27.34 -9.85 27.86
C ALA A 241 -27.80 -10.51 26.55
N VAL A 242 -27.12 -10.23 25.43
CA VAL A 242 -27.45 -10.76 24.10
C VAL A 242 -26.74 -12.09 23.81
N PHE A 243 -25.42 -12.15 24.05
CA PHE A 243 -24.55 -13.24 23.62
C PHE A 243 -24.10 -14.17 24.74
N ALA A 244 -24.45 -13.89 26.00
CA ALA A 244 -24.15 -14.75 27.14
C ALA A 244 -25.26 -14.76 28.22
N PRO A 245 -26.53 -14.99 27.86
CA PRO A 245 -27.67 -14.88 28.79
C PRO A 245 -27.60 -15.85 29.98
N GLU A 246 -26.95 -17.00 29.80
CA GLU A 246 -26.72 -18.00 30.86
C GLU A 246 -25.40 -17.79 31.65
N GLY A 247 -24.70 -16.67 31.43
CA GLY A 247 -23.38 -16.40 32.04
C GLY A 247 -22.21 -17.10 31.35
N ARG A 248 -22.45 -17.78 30.22
CA ARG A 248 -21.47 -18.33 29.27
C ARG A 248 -21.77 -17.77 27.88
N VAL A 249 -20.77 -17.61 27.02
CA VAL A 249 -21.03 -17.24 25.62
C VAL A 249 -21.80 -18.33 24.88
N LEU A 250 -22.65 -17.92 23.93
CA LEU A 250 -23.38 -18.83 23.05
C LEU A 250 -22.45 -19.53 22.06
N GLY A 251 -22.72 -20.82 21.82
CA GLY A 251 -22.00 -21.67 20.87
C GLY A 251 -22.73 -21.84 19.53
N ALA A 252 -22.11 -22.60 18.63
CA ALA A 252 -22.69 -22.91 17.32
C ALA A 252 -23.99 -23.72 17.45
N GLY A 253 -25.00 -23.37 16.66
CA GLY A 253 -26.35 -23.95 16.72
C GLY A 253 -27.24 -23.39 17.83
N GLU A 254 -26.73 -22.59 18.76
CA GLU A 254 -27.57 -21.94 19.78
C GLU A 254 -28.28 -20.70 19.20
N THR A 255 -29.48 -20.40 19.70
CA THR A 255 -30.30 -19.27 19.23
C THR A 255 -29.90 -17.97 19.91
N CYS A 256 -29.44 -17.00 19.13
CA CYS A 256 -29.24 -15.62 19.56
C CYS A 256 -30.51 -14.78 19.35
N ARG A 257 -30.81 -13.84 20.27
CA ARG A 257 -31.92 -12.88 20.17
C ARG A 257 -31.48 -11.50 20.65
N ASN A 258 -31.86 -10.46 19.92
CA ASN A 258 -31.58 -9.07 20.26
C ASN A 258 -32.84 -8.20 20.06
N PRO A 259 -33.82 -8.28 20.98
CA PRO A 259 -35.08 -7.56 20.83
C PRO A 259 -34.91 -6.03 20.82
N ALA A 260 -33.90 -5.48 21.53
CA ALA A 260 -33.60 -4.05 21.49
C ALA A 260 -33.17 -3.59 20.09
N LEU A 261 -32.37 -4.40 19.38
CA LEU A 261 -32.01 -4.14 17.98
C LEU A 261 -33.20 -4.30 17.03
N ALA A 262 -34.12 -5.23 17.31
CA ALA A 262 -35.36 -5.33 16.55
C ALA A 262 -36.22 -4.08 16.66
N ASP A 263 -36.43 -3.58 17.88
CA ASP A 263 -37.21 -2.36 18.15
C ASP A 263 -36.54 -1.12 17.51
N ALA A 264 -35.21 -1.05 17.55
CA ALA A 264 -34.44 -0.01 16.84
C ALA A 264 -34.61 -0.11 15.31
N LEU A 265 -34.52 -1.32 14.74
CA LEU A 265 -34.71 -1.57 13.31
C LEU A 265 -36.15 -1.31 12.85
N GLU A 266 -37.17 -1.59 13.67
CA GLU A 266 -38.56 -1.22 13.34
C GLU A 266 -38.73 0.30 13.25
N ARG A 267 -38.16 1.05 14.20
CA ARG A 267 -38.15 2.53 14.13
C ARG A 267 -37.38 3.04 12.90
N VAL A 268 -36.24 2.42 12.55
CA VAL A 268 -35.50 2.72 11.30
C VAL A 268 -36.32 2.36 10.05
N ALA A 269 -37.15 1.32 10.09
CA ALA A 269 -38.02 0.93 8.98
C ALA A 269 -39.18 1.92 8.74
N GLU A 270 -39.63 2.62 9.79
CA GLU A 270 -40.74 3.58 9.76
C GLU A 270 -40.28 5.03 9.56
N GLU A 271 -39.27 5.48 10.31
CA GLU A 271 -38.75 6.86 10.31
C GLU A 271 -37.56 7.04 9.33
N GLY A 272 -37.04 5.95 8.73
CA GLY A 272 -35.86 5.97 7.87
C GLY A 272 -34.56 6.19 8.66
N ALA A 273 -33.52 6.69 7.99
CA ALA A 273 -32.25 7.05 8.66
C ALA A 273 -32.42 8.12 9.75
N ALA A 274 -33.47 8.95 9.69
CA ALA A 274 -33.76 9.97 10.69
C ALA A 274 -33.96 9.40 12.10
N ALA A 275 -34.42 8.14 12.23
CA ALA A 275 -34.55 7.45 13.51
C ALA A 275 -33.26 7.46 14.34
N PHE A 276 -32.12 7.36 13.65
CA PHE A 276 -30.79 7.24 14.22
C PHE A 276 -30.03 8.57 14.20
N TYR A 277 -30.05 9.31 13.08
CA TYR A 277 -29.26 10.54 12.98
C TYR A 277 -29.94 11.79 13.58
N GLY A 278 -31.24 11.74 13.92
CA GLY A 278 -31.95 12.86 14.53
C GLY A 278 -33.16 12.45 15.39
N GLY A 279 -33.24 11.18 15.79
CA GLY A 279 -34.40 10.60 16.46
C GLY A 279 -34.03 9.77 17.69
N ALA A 280 -35.05 9.17 18.32
CA ALA A 280 -34.92 8.56 19.64
C ALA A 280 -34.00 7.33 19.70
N VAL A 281 -33.72 6.66 18.57
CA VAL A 281 -32.73 5.56 18.53
C VAL A 281 -31.33 6.12 18.72
N GLY A 282 -30.98 7.18 17.99
CA GLY A 282 -29.69 7.86 18.12
C GLY A 282 -29.47 8.48 19.50
N GLU A 283 -30.48 9.16 20.03
CA GLU A 283 -30.42 9.75 21.37
C GLU A 283 -30.19 8.68 22.45
N SER A 284 -30.85 7.53 22.34
CA SER A 284 -30.68 6.39 23.26
C SER A 284 -29.31 5.73 23.11
N PHE A 285 -28.84 5.54 21.87
CA PHE A 285 -27.51 4.99 21.58
C PHE A 285 -26.39 5.88 22.15
N VAL A 286 -26.44 7.19 21.85
CA VAL A 286 -25.46 8.17 22.36
C VAL A 286 -25.47 8.25 23.88
N ARG A 287 -26.66 8.23 24.52
CA ARG A 287 -26.76 8.22 25.98
C ARG A 287 -26.00 7.04 26.59
N ASP A 288 -26.20 5.84 26.04
CA ASP A 288 -25.57 4.62 26.54
C ASP A 288 -24.05 4.63 26.28
N VAL A 289 -23.61 5.06 25.09
CA VAL A 289 -22.19 5.24 24.73
C VAL A 289 -21.50 6.22 25.68
N ARG A 290 -22.12 7.37 25.99
CA ARG A 290 -21.56 8.35 26.93
C ARG A 290 -21.56 7.84 28.37
N ALA A 291 -22.56 7.05 28.78
CA ALA A 291 -22.55 6.37 30.07
C ALA A 291 -21.41 5.33 30.17
N ALA A 292 -21.03 4.70 29.06
CA ALA A 292 -19.87 3.82 28.93
C ALA A 292 -18.52 4.56 28.74
N GLY A 293 -18.49 5.89 28.84
CA GLY A 293 -17.28 6.71 28.77
C GLY A 293 -16.89 7.22 27.36
N GLY A 294 -17.75 7.04 26.36
CA GLY A 294 -17.54 7.56 25.01
C GLY A 294 -17.77 9.07 24.87
N ILE A 295 -17.19 9.65 23.82
CA ILE A 295 -17.20 11.11 23.58
C ILE A 295 -18.17 11.56 22.47
N VAL A 296 -18.77 10.63 21.72
CA VAL A 296 -19.77 10.94 20.68
C VAL A 296 -20.99 11.62 21.30
N THR A 297 -21.53 12.60 20.57
CA THR A 297 -22.70 13.40 20.95
C THR A 297 -23.85 13.22 19.95
N ALA A 298 -25.03 13.74 20.29
CA ALA A 298 -26.17 13.75 19.37
C ALA A 298 -25.95 14.76 18.22
N GLU A 299 -25.14 15.79 18.46
CA GLU A 299 -24.65 16.74 17.47
C GLU A 299 -23.74 16.06 16.44
N ASP A 300 -22.84 15.17 16.89
CA ASP A 300 -21.98 14.38 15.99
C ASP A 300 -22.80 13.49 15.05
N LEU A 301 -23.81 12.78 15.57
CA LEU A 301 -24.74 12.01 14.72
C LEU A 301 -25.49 12.93 13.75
N ARG A 302 -26.08 14.03 14.23
CA ARG A 302 -26.82 14.99 13.38
C ARG A 302 -25.97 15.62 12.29
N GLY A 303 -24.66 15.77 12.51
CA GLY A 303 -23.70 16.36 11.58
C GLY A 303 -22.98 15.36 10.68
N TYR A 304 -23.28 14.06 10.77
CA TYR A 304 -22.63 13.05 9.94
C TYR A 304 -23.12 13.12 8.48
N GLU A 305 -22.17 13.21 7.53
CA GLU A 305 -22.44 13.18 6.09
C GLU A 305 -21.58 12.12 5.38
N VAL A 306 -22.19 11.47 4.37
CA VAL A 306 -21.60 10.45 3.50
C VAL A 306 -20.98 11.13 2.28
N GLU A 307 -19.68 10.97 2.02
CA GLU A 307 -19.13 11.50 0.76
C GLU A 307 -19.62 10.66 -0.41
N VAL A 308 -19.96 11.32 -1.51
CA VAL A 308 -20.36 10.63 -2.73
C VAL A 308 -19.63 11.19 -3.93
N GLY A 309 -18.74 10.37 -4.49
CA GLY A 309 -17.86 10.72 -5.61
C GLY A 309 -17.90 9.70 -6.74
N GLY A 310 -17.13 9.95 -7.79
CA GLY A 310 -16.85 8.93 -8.80
C GLY A 310 -16.02 7.79 -8.20
N ALA A 311 -16.32 6.55 -8.55
CA ALA A 311 -15.48 5.42 -8.15
C ALA A 311 -14.06 5.58 -8.70
N MET A 312 -13.06 5.23 -7.88
CA MET A 312 -11.66 5.27 -8.29
C MET A 312 -11.44 4.27 -9.43
N ARG A 313 -11.06 4.78 -10.59
CA ARG A 313 -10.62 3.98 -11.73
C ARG A 313 -9.14 3.65 -11.60
N ALA A 314 -8.79 2.36 -11.68
CA ALA A 314 -7.42 1.90 -11.88
C ALA A 314 -7.37 0.88 -13.02
N ASP A 315 -6.32 0.91 -13.84
CA ASP A 315 -6.12 -0.04 -14.95
C ASP A 315 -4.85 -0.87 -14.69
N ALA A 316 -4.97 -2.19 -14.74
CA ALA A 316 -3.85 -3.13 -14.61
C ALA A 316 -4.14 -4.46 -15.30
N MET A 317 -3.11 -5.11 -15.87
CA MET A 317 -3.21 -6.43 -16.54
C MET A 317 -4.29 -6.56 -17.63
N GLY A 318 -4.72 -5.45 -18.25
CA GLY A 318 -5.79 -5.45 -19.27
C GLY A 318 -7.22 -5.43 -18.72
N TYR A 319 -7.37 -5.20 -17.41
CA TYR A 319 -8.65 -5.02 -16.73
C TYR A 319 -8.74 -3.61 -16.13
N THR A 320 -9.96 -3.10 -16.00
CA THR A 320 -10.28 -1.86 -15.28
C THR A 320 -10.95 -2.23 -13.96
N PHE A 321 -10.43 -1.68 -12.88
CA PHE A 321 -11.00 -1.74 -11.55
C PHE A 321 -11.73 -0.44 -11.25
N LEU A 322 -12.96 -0.54 -10.78
CA LEU A 322 -13.75 0.55 -10.24
C LEU A 322 -13.93 0.27 -8.75
N GLY A 323 -13.31 1.08 -7.90
CA GLY A 323 -13.22 0.85 -6.46
C GLY A 323 -13.37 2.13 -5.64
N MET A 324 -13.06 2.07 -4.36
CA MET A 324 -13.01 3.25 -3.51
C MET A 324 -11.74 4.08 -3.73
N PRO A 325 -11.82 5.42 -3.72
CA PRO A 325 -10.67 6.30 -3.50
C PRO A 325 -10.21 6.28 -2.01
N PRO A 326 -9.10 6.95 -1.66
CA PRO A 326 -8.81 7.32 -0.27
C PRO A 326 -10.03 7.98 0.38
N PRO A 327 -10.35 7.68 1.66
CA PRO A 327 -9.54 7.01 2.69
C PRO A 327 -9.38 5.48 2.56
N SER A 328 -9.96 4.80 1.56
CA SER A 328 -9.53 3.43 1.25
C SER A 328 -8.13 3.41 0.59
N SER A 329 -7.24 2.57 1.12
CA SER A 329 -5.96 2.23 0.49
C SER A 329 -6.06 1.05 -0.50
N GLY A 330 -7.23 0.39 -0.58
CA GLY A 330 -7.44 -0.88 -1.25
C GLY A 330 -7.20 -0.86 -2.76
N THR A 331 -8.01 -0.08 -3.49
CA THR A 331 -8.00 0.01 -4.96
C THR A 331 -6.61 0.38 -5.49
N VAL A 332 -5.99 1.40 -4.87
CA VAL A 332 -4.67 1.91 -5.26
C VAL A 332 -3.53 0.96 -4.89
N GLY A 333 -3.63 0.28 -3.73
CA GLY A 333 -2.67 -0.72 -3.29
C GLY A 333 -2.66 -1.96 -4.19
N MET A 334 -3.84 -2.49 -4.51
CA MET A 334 -4.00 -3.60 -5.46
C MET A 334 -3.48 -3.22 -6.86
N ALA A 335 -3.82 -2.03 -7.37
CA ALA A 335 -3.34 -1.57 -8.68
C ALA A 335 -1.80 -1.50 -8.76
N LEU A 336 -1.12 -1.05 -7.70
CA LEU A 336 0.35 -1.08 -7.62
C LEU A 336 0.88 -2.52 -7.67
N ILE A 337 0.32 -3.44 -6.89
CA ILE A 337 0.75 -4.86 -6.88
C ILE A 337 0.56 -5.50 -8.26
N LEU A 338 -0.60 -5.30 -8.89
CA LEU A 338 -0.89 -5.83 -10.22
C LEU A 338 0.00 -5.20 -11.30
N ASN A 339 0.31 -3.92 -11.25
CA ASN A 339 1.21 -3.30 -12.23
C ASN A 339 2.67 -3.74 -12.04
N VAL A 340 3.11 -4.04 -10.81
CA VAL A 340 4.41 -4.69 -10.55
C VAL A 340 4.47 -6.09 -11.16
N LEU A 341 3.45 -6.92 -10.93
CA LEU A 341 3.39 -8.29 -11.45
C LEU A 341 3.13 -8.36 -12.97
N GLY A 342 2.39 -7.39 -13.51
CA GLY A 342 2.04 -7.30 -14.93
C GLY A 342 3.20 -6.91 -15.84
N GLY A 343 4.25 -6.28 -15.30
CA GLY A 343 5.42 -5.83 -16.07
C GLY A 343 6.50 -6.89 -16.33
N TYR A 344 6.29 -8.15 -15.93
CA TYR A 344 7.17 -9.26 -16.30
C TYR A 344 6.88 -9.77 -17.73
N LYS A 345 7.90 -10.29 -18.42
CA LYS A 345 7.81 -10.69 -19.86
C LYS A 345 6.78 -11.78 -20.17
N SER A 346 6.48 -12.63 -19.19
CA SER A 346 5.39 -13.62 -19.23
C SER A 346 4.76 -13.64 -17.85
N LEU A 347 3.47 -14.00 -17.79
CA LEU A 347 2.70 -14.21 -16.57
C LEU A 347 2.68 -15.67 -16.10
N ASP A 348 3.32 -16.60 -16.84
CA ASP A 348 3.33 -18.04 -16.50
C ASP A 348 3.92 -18.34 -15.12
N PHE A 349 4.77 -17.45 -14.59
CA PHE A 349 5.32 -17.60 -13.23
C PHE A 349 4.22 -17.63 -12.15
N LEU A 350 3.04 -17.02 -12.40
CA LEU A 350 1.90 -17.03 -11.48
C LEU A 350 1.29 -18.43 -11.30
N LYS A 351 1.52 -19.35 -12.25
CA LYS A 351 1.08 -20.75 -12.14
C LYS A 351 1.91 -21.55 -11.13
N GLY A 352 3.13 -21.11 -10.82
CA GLY A 352 4.06 -21.80 -9.91
C GLY A 352 4.42 -20.98 -8.65
N PHE A 353 5.25 -21.55 -7.79
CA PHE A 353 5.63 -20.94 -6.50
C PHE A 353 6.40 -19.61 -6.63
N LEU A 354 7.01 -19.33 -7.80
CA LEU A 354 7.61 -18.03 -8.09
C LEU A 354 6.56 -16.89 -8.12
N GLY A 355 5.32 -17.20 -8.49
CA GLY A 355 4.18 -16.29 -8.37
C GLY A 355 3.94 -15.86 -6.94
N ILE A 356 3.87 -16.83 -6.02
CA ILE A 356 3.68 -16.61 -4.59
C ILE A 356 4.81 -15.74 -4.02
N HIS A 357 6.07 -16.08 -4.35
CA HIS A 357 7.23 -15.30 -3.93
C HIS A 357 7.17 -13.83 -4.41
N ARG A 358 6.95 -13.60 -5.72
CA ARG A 358 6.89 -12.24 -6.27
C ARG A 358 5.70 -11.44 -5.76
N LEU A 359 4.57 -12.10 -5.49
CA LEU A 359 3.40 -11.48 -4.88
C LEU A 359 3.72 -10.99 -3.46
N ILE A 360 4.36 -11.80 -2.62
CA ILE A 360 4.77 -11.42 -1.27
C ILE A 360 5.70 -10.19 -1.31
N GLU A 361 6.71 -10.19 -2.20
CA GLU A 361 7.63 -9.05 -2.33
C GLU A 361 6.93 -7.78 -2.86
N ALA A 362 5.96 -7.92 -3.77
CA ALA A 362 5.14 -6.80 -4.24
C ALA A 362 4.23 -6.24 -3.14
N ILE A 363 3.61 -7.10 -2.32
CA ILE A 363 2.84 -6.71 -1.13
C ILE A 363 3.72 -5.93 -0.15
N LYS A 364 4.93 -6.42 0.19
CA LYS A 364 5.89 -5.71 1.06
C LYS A 364 6.20 -4.29 0.56
N HIS A 365 6.37 -4.11 -0.75
CA HIS A 365 6.61 -2.80 -1.36
C HIS A 365 5.37 -1.89 -1.41
N MET A 366 4.15 -2.46 -1.48
CA MET A 366 2.91 -1.68 -1.37
C MET A 366 2.71 -1.17 0.07
N LEU A 367 2.92 -2.05 1.06
CA LEU A 367 2.77 -1.74 2.49
C LEU A 367 3.74 -0.65 2.97
N SER A 368 4.94 -0.55 2.38
CA SER A 368 5.91 0.51 2.74
C SER A 368 5.53 1.91 2.23
N ILE A 369 4.50 2.00 1.37
CA ILE A 369 4.04 3.25 0.74
C ILE A 369 2.62 3.62 1.17
N ARG A 370 1.71 2.65 1.38
CA ARG A 370 0.26 2.89 1.62
C ARG A 370 -0.02 3.88 2.75
N MET A 371 0.82 3.92 3.78
CA MET A 371 0.67 4.79 4.96
C MET A 371 1.02 6.27 4.69
N ASN A 372 1.39 6.64 3.45
CA ASN A 372 1.37 8.05 3.02
C ASN A 372 -0.06 8.55 2.74
N LEU A 373 -1.03 7.64 2.58
CA LEU A 373 -2.43 7.99 2.34
C LEU A 373 -3.15 8.34 3.65
N GLY A 374 -4.30 8.99 3.51
CA GLY A 374 -5.20 9.38 4.59
C GLY A 374 -6.48 9.98 3.98
N ASP A 375 -7.27 10.65 4.82
CA ASP A 375 -8.48 11.37 4.40
C ASP A 375 -8.14 12.53 3.42
N PRO A 376 -8.66 12.53 2.18
CA PRO A 376 -8.39 13.58 1.21
C PRO A 376 -8.89 14.98 1.62
N ASP A 377 -9.89 15.07 2.50
CA ASP A 377 -10.43 16.36 2.97
C ASP A 377 -9.48 17.05 3.98
N PHE A 378 -8.56 16.28 4.56
CA PHE A 378 -7.59 16.75 5.56
C PHE A 378 -6.14 16.73 5.07
N VAL A 379 -5.79 15.85 4.13
CA VAL A 379 -4.42 15.70 3.61
C VAL A 379 -4.38 15.47 2.10
N ASN A 380 -3.50 16.18 1.39
CA ASN A 380 -3.40 16.05 -0.07
C ASN A 380 -2.68 14.76 -0.50
N VAL A 381 -3.46 13.70 -0.68
CA VAL A 381 -2.99 12.37 -1.13
C VAL A 381 -2.78 12.24 -2.65
N THR A 382 -3.17 13.25 -3.44
CA THR A 382 -3.21 13.18 -4.92
C THR A 382 -1.88 12.75 -5.52
N GLY A 383 -0.77 13.29 -5.00
CA GLY A 383 0.58 12.97 -5.47
C GLY A 383 1.00 11.52 -5.19
N ASP A 384 0.67 10.99 -4.01
CA ASP A 384 0.98 9.60 -3.65
C ASP A 384 0.08 8.61 -4.41
N VAL A 385 -1.21 8.91 -4.61
CA VAL A 385 -2.11 8.09 -5.44
C VAL A 385 -1.58 8.03 -6.88
N ALA A 386 -1.29 9.17 -7.52
CA ALA A 386 -0.76 9.22 -8.88
C ALA A 386 0.59 8.48 -9.00
N LYS A 387 1.43 8.56 -7.97
CA LYS A 387 2.71 7.85 -7.89
C LYS A 387 2.52 6.33 -7.74
N MET A 388 1.58 5.87 -6.92
CA MET A 388 1.26 4.44 -6.75
C MET A 388 0.66 3.82 -8.02
N LEU A 389 -0.16 4.56 -8.77
CA LEU A 389 -0.67 4.13 -10.08
C LEU A 389 0.39 4.19 -11.20
N SER A 390 1.51 4.89 -11.00
CA SER A 390 2.47 5.14 -12.08
C SER A 390 3.23 3.87 -12.52
N PRO A 391 3.33 3.58 -13.83
CA PRO A 391 4.18 2.51 -14.35
C PRO A 391 5.65 2.67 -13.91
N ALA A 392 6.14 3.91 -13.78
CA ALA A 392 7.48 4.20 -13.33
C ALA A 392 7.77 3.75 -11.89
N LEU A 393 6.79 3.77 -10.98
CA LEU A 393 6.95 3.18 -9.65
C LEU A 393 6.92 1.66 -9.72
N ALA A 394 5.96 1.08 -10.44
CA ALA A 394 5.84 -0.37 -10.61
C ALA A 394 7.12 -0.98 -11.22
N ASP A 395 7.76 -0.30 -12.18
CA ASP A 395 9.04 -0.68 -12.76
C ASP A 395 10.20 -0.62 -11.75
N ARG A 396 10.29 0.44 -10.94
CA ARG A 396 11.31 0.56 -9.88
C ARG A 396 11.14 -0.50 -8.80
N VAL A 397 9.90 -0.83 -8.43
CA VAL A 397 9.60 -1.91 -7.48
C VAL A 397 9.96 -3.26 -8.10
N ARG A 398 9.55 -3.53 -9.34
CA ARG A 398 9.89 -4.78 -10.05
C ARG A 398 11.38 -5.01 -10.19
N GLN A 399 12.19 -3.97 -10.38
CA GLN A 399 13.66 -4.04 -10.42
C GLN A 399 14.31 -4.37 -9.06
N ARG A 400 13.56 -4.27 -7.96
CA ARG A 400 14.02 -4.58 -6.59
C ARG A 400 13.63 -5.98 -6.12
N ILE A 401 12.62 -6.59 -6.73
CA ILE A 401 12.23 -7.98 -6.44
C ILE A 401 13.29 -8.93 -7.02
N VAL A 402 13.81 -9.83 -6.19
CA VAL A 402 14.87 -10.78 -6.57
C VAL A 402 14.38 -12.21 -6.38
N ASP A 403 14.15 -12.93 -7.49
CA ASP A 403 13.49 -14.26 -7.57
C ASP A 403 14.05 -15.39 -6.67
N ASN A 404 15.21 -15.20 -6.02
CA ASN A 404 15.87 -16.18 -5.17
C ASN A 404 16.06 -15.75 -3.70
N THR A 405 15.60 -14.56 -3.28
CA THR A 405 15.72 -14.11 -1.88
C THR A 405 14.67 -13.07 -1.50
N THR A 406 14.16 -13.11 -0.28
CA THR A 406 13.56 -11.94 0.40
C THR A 406 14.64 -11.14 1.12
N PHE A 407 14.34 -9.89 1.46
CA PHE A 407 15.19 -9.04 2.30
C PHE A 407 14.53 -8.72 3.67
N PRO A 408 15.30 -8.22 4.66
CA PRO A 408 14.78 -7.66 5.90
C PRO A 408 13.95 -6.37 5.69
N PRO A 409 13.10 -5.94 6.64
CA PRO A 409 12.20 -4.79 6.46
C PRO A 409 12.85 -3.50 5.97
N GLY A 410 14.04 -3.16 6.46
CA GLY A 410 14.77 -1.96 6.05
C GLY A 410 15.06 -1.88 4.54
N TYR A 411 15.02 -3.01 3.82
CA TYR A 411 15.14 -3.02 2.35
C TYR A 411 13.95 -2.37 1.64
N TYR A 412 12.72 -2.55 2.13
CA TYR A 412 11.52 -2.00 1.49
C TYR A 412 11.29 -0.52 1.82
N LEU A 413 12.17 0.05 2.68
CA LEU A 413 12.16 1.44 3.15
C LEU A 413 10.81 1.87 3.79
N PRO A 414 10.24 1.09 4.74
CA PRO A 414 9.05 1.52 5.46
C PRO A 414 9.33 2.80 6.25
N ARG A 415 8.43 3.76 6.12
CA ARG A 415 8.50 5.06 6.82
C ARG A 415 7.65 5.09 8.08
N TRP A 416 6.51 4.41 8.06
CA TRP A 416 5.43 4.56 9.03
C TRP A 416 4.94 3.22 9.54
N ALA A 417 4.48 3.21 10.78
CA ALA A 417 3.81 2.08 11.38
C ALA A 417 2.54 1.69 10.61
N GLN A 418 2.18 0.41 10.64
CA GLN A 418 1.04 -0.13 9.89
C GLN A 418 -0.27 -0.08 10.70
N LEU A 419 -1.40 -0.15 9.99
CA LEU A 419 -2.72 -0.40 10.60
C LEU A 419 -2.79 -1.80 11.22
N ASP A 420 -3.67 -1.96 12.21
CA ASP A 420 -3.99 -3.23 12.88
C ASP A 420 -5.52 -3.43 12.89
N ASP A 421 -6.14 -3.22 11.73
CA ASP A 421 -7.59 -3.30 11.47
C ASP A 421 -8.08 -4.75 11.31
N HIS A 422 -9.34 -5.02 11.69
CA HIS A 422 -9.95 -6.36 11.77
C HIS A 422 -11.46 -6.38 11.43
N GLY A 423 -12.17 -7.47 11.79
CA GLY A 423 -13.64 -7.64 11.86
C GLY A 423 -14.52 -6.88 10.85
N THR A 424 -14.48 -7.33 9.60
CA THR A 424 -15.21 -6.74 8.47
C THR A 424 -16.25 -7.74 7.94
N SER A 425 -17.29 -7.29 7.25
CA SER A 425 -18.15 -8.14 6.39
C SER A 425 -18.20 -7.59 4.96
N HIS A 426 -18.35 -8.45 3.96
CA HIS A 426 -18.42 -8.07 2.55
C HIS A 426 -19.56 -8.77 1.79
N LEU A 427 -20.09 -8.08 0.79
CA LEU A 427 -21.06 -8.63 -0.16
C LEU A 427 -20.93 -8.05 -1.57
N CYS A 428 -21.26 -8.89 -2.54
CA CYS A 428 -21.34 -8.59 -3.96
C CYS A 428 -22.78 -8.80 -4.45
N VAL A 429 -23.27 -7.91 -5.32
CA VAL A 429 -24.56 -8.03 -6.00
C VAL A 429 -24.43 -7.70 -7.47
N VAL A 430 -25.10 -8.49 -8.33
CA VAL A 430 -25.41 -8.14 -9.73
C VAL A 430 -26.90 -8.39 -9.98
N ASP A 431 -27.63 -7.39 -10.47
CA ASP A 431 -29.05 -7.52 -10.81
C ASP A 431 -29.29 -7.91 -12.29
N GLY A 432 -30.56 -8.07 -12.67
CA GLY A 432 -30.95 -8.48 -14.03
C GLY A 432 -30.65 -7.45 -15.12
N ASP A 433 -30.58 -6.17 -14.76
CA ASP A 433 -30.16 -5.09 -15.64
C ASP A 433 -28.63 -4.96 -15.73
N ARG A 434 -27.90 -5.80 -14.97
CA ARG A 434 -26.43 -5.86 -14.82
C ARG A 434 -25.82 -4.65 -14.12
N ASN A 435 -26.61 -3.98 -13.27
CA ASN A 435 -26.06 -3.07 -12.27
C ASN A 435 -25.30 -3.91 -11.24
N ALA A 436 -24.18 -3.37 -10.75
CA ALA A 436 -23.29 -4.08 -9.85
C ALA A 436 -23.06 -3.26 -8.58
N VAL A 437 -23.06 -3.93 -7.43
CA VAL A 437 -22.70 -3.34 -6.14
C VAL A 437 -21.64 -4.21 -5.47
N ALA A 438 -20.50 -3.61 -5.15
CA ALA A 438 -19.55 -4.15 -4.19
C ALA A 438 -19.68 -3.33 -2.89
N LEU A 439 -19.98 -3.99 -1.77
CA LEU A 439 -20.19 -3.33 -0.48
C LEU A 439 -19.35 -4.02 0.58
N THR A 440 -18.54 -3.25 1.31
CA THR A 440 -17.82 -3.72 2.51
C THR A 440 -18.29 -2.88 3.70
N THR A 441 -18.71 -3.54 4.77
CA THR A 441 -19.16 -2.94 6.05
C THR A 441 -18.23 -3.41 7.17
N THR A 442 -18.07 -2.62 8.23
CA THR A 442 -17.19 -2.92 9.35
C THR A 442 -17.71 -2.31 10.65
N VAL A 443 -17.32 -2.91 11.79
CA VAL A 443 -17.28 -2.24 13.11
C VAL A 443 -15.84 -2.17 13.66
N ASN A 444 -14.86 -2.42 12.77
CA ASN A 444 -13.46 -2.75 12.99
C ASN A 444 -13.24 -4.06 13.76
N SER A 445 -12.70 -4.07 14.97
CA SER A 445 -12.38 -5.31 15.68
C SER A 445 -13.63 -6.15 15.96
N PHE A 446 -13.47 -7.45 16.29
CA PHE A 446 -14.62 -8.28 16.66
C PHE A 446 -15.43 -7.67 17.81
N PHE A 447 -16.72 -7.38 17.56
CA PHE A 447 -17.60 -6.62 18.47
C PHE A 447 -17.17 -5.18 18.73
N GLY A 448 -16.43 -4.58 17.80
CA GLY A 448 -15.93 -3.21 17.81
C GLY A 448 -15.22 -2.84 19.12
N ALA A 449 -15.73 -1.79 19.77
CA ALA A 449 -15.27 -1.30 21.08
C ALA A 449 -15.51 -2.28 22.24
N LYS A 450 -16.05 -3.49 22.01
CA LYS A 450 -16.52 -4.43 23.04
C LYS A 450 -17.61 -3.82 23.94
N VAL A 451 -18.47 -2.99 23.36
CA VAL A 451 -19.59 -2.30 24.04
C VAL A 451 -20.85 -2.42 23.18
N LEU A 452 -21.96 -2.83 23.78
CA LEU A 452 -23.28 -2.85 23.13
C LEU A 452 -24.25 -1.95 23.93
N SER A 453 -24.94 -1.03 23.24
CA SER A 453 -25.94 -0.15 23.85
C SER A 453 -27.14 -0.96 24.36
N PRO A 454 -27.39 -1.04 25.68
CA PRO A 454 -28.48 -1.85 26.21
C PRO A 454 -29.87 -1.35 25.78
N SER A 455 -30.01 -0.06 25.45
CA SER A 455 -31.27 0.54 25.02
C SER A 455 -31.62 0.29 23.54
N THR A 456 -30.63 -0.03 22.71
CA THR A 456 -30.81 -0.10 21.24
C THR A 456 -30.33 -1.41 20.62
N GLY A 457 -29.60 -2.25 21.37
CA GLY A 457 -29.04 -3.50 20.85
C GLY A 457 -27.86 -3.33 19.89
N ILE A 458 -27.41 -2.09 19.64
CA ILE A 458 -26.37 -1.76 18.66
C ILE A 458 -24.97 -1.88 19.29
N VAL A 459 -24.07 -2.60 18.60
CA VAL A 459 -22.63 -2.68 18.92
C VAL A 459 -21.93 -1.40 18.49
N ALA A 460 -21.11 -0.82 19.37
CA ALA A 460 -20.26 0.34 19.05
C ALA A 460 -18.99 -0.10 18.31
N ASN A 461 -18.66 0.55 17.19
CA ASN A 461 -17.37 0.38 16.50
C ASN A 461 -16.17 0.77 17.39
N ASN A 462 -14.96 0.31 17.01
CA ASN A 462 -13.69 0.87 17.50
C ASN A 462 -12.88 1.54 16.36
N GLU A 463 -13.55 2.27 15.46
CA GLU A 463 -12.91 2.77 14.24
C GLU A 463 -11.82 3.83 14.49
N MET A 464 -11.81 4.45 15.68
CA MET A 464 -10.71 5.33 16.07
C MET A 464 -9.36 4.58 16.19
N ASP A 465 -9.36 3.25 16.25
CA ASP A 465 -8.14 2.43 16.24
C ASP A 465 -7.43 2.45 14.87
N ASP A 466 -8.12 2.81 13.79
CA ASP A 466 -7.49 2.93 12.47
C ASP A 466 -6.70 4.23 12.31
N PHE A 467 -6.81 5.19 13.26
CA PHE A 467 -5.93 6.35 13.29
C PHE A 467 -4.53 6.04 13.85
N SER A 468 -3.54 6.76 13.32
CA SER A 468 -2.17 6.80 13.82
C SER A 468 -2.04 7.72 15.05
N VAL A 469 -1.38 7.23 16.12
CA VAL A 469 -1.17 7.97 17.38
C VAL A 469 0.29 7.93 17.86
N PRO A 470 0.87 9.02 18.43
CA PRO A 470 2.27 9.04 18.87
C PRO A 470 2.60 8.30 20.17
N ALA A 471 1.62 7.99 21.03
CA ALA A 471 1.91 7.48 22.36
C ALA A 471 2.32 6.00 22.42
N LYS A 472 1.99 5.19 21.40
CA LYS A 472 2.20 3.74 21.42
C LYS A 472 3.46 3.37 20.63
N PRO A 473 4.53 2.81 21.24
CA PRO A 473 5.56 2.13 20.47
C PRO A 473 4.91 0.91 19.81
N THR A 474 4.70 0.99 18.50
CA THR A 474 4.16 -0.10 17.69
C THR A 474 5.14 -1.27 17.65
N PRO A 475 4.68 -2.52 17.42
CA PRO A 475 5.56 -3.70 17.38
C PRO A 475 6.65 -3.63 16.30
N ASP A 476 6.50 -2.72 15.34
CA ASP A 476 7.45 -2.45 14.27
C ASP A 476 8.50 -1.36 14.59
N HIS A 477 8.35 -0.68 15.73
CA HIS A 477 9.16 0.45 16.18
C HIS A 477 9.26 1.62 15.19
N LEU A 478 8.31 1.73 14.26
CA LEU A 478 8.23 2.84 13.31
C LEU A 478 7.43 4.02 13.89
N PRO A 479 7.67 5.26 13.44
CA PRO A 479 6.83 6.38 13.80
C PRO A 479 5.42 6.22 13.21
N PRO A 480 4.37 6.75 13.85
CA PRO A 480 3.00 6.72 13.34
C PRO A 480 2.88 7.61 12.08
N ALA A 481 1.88 7.34 11.23
CA ALA A 481 1.71 8.04 9.95
C ALA A 481 1.02 9.41 10.11
N PRO A 482 1.69 10.56 9.81
CA PRO A 482 1.09 11.88 9.99
C PRO A 482 -0.14 12.13 9.11
N ALA A 483 -0.17 11.53 7.91
CA ALA A 483 -1.32 11.59 7.00
C ALA A 483 -2.61 11.06 7.66
N ASN A 484 -2.47 10.13 8.59
CA ASN A 484 -3.56 9.43 9.26
C ASN A 484 -3.62 9.73 10.78
N PHE A 485 -3.20 10.91 11.23
CA PHE A 485 -3.47 11.38 12.60
C PHE A 485 -4.94 11.76 12.81
N ILE A 486 -5.41 11.64 14.04
CA ILE A 486 -6.76 12.03 14.50
C ILE A 486 -6.97 13.54 14.35
N ALA A 487 -8.11 13.92 13.76
CA ALA A 487 -8.66 15.26 13.79
C ALA A 487 -10.21 15.20 13.78
N PRO A 488 -10.93 16.10 14.48
CA PRO A 488 -12.40 16.18 14.43
C PRO A 488 -12.98 16.11 13.02
N GLY A 489 -14.00 15.27 12.81
CA GLY A 489 -14.68 15.08 11.53
C GLY A 489 -13.91 14.25 10.49
N LYS A 490 -12.65 13.92 10.72
CA LYS A 490 -11.81 13.15 9.79
C LYS A 490 -12.19 11.67 9.76
N ARG A 491 -12.01 11.01 8.62
CA ARG A 491 -12.17 9.56 8.40
C ARG A 491 -10.81 8.84 8.53
N PRO A 492 -10.71 7.69 9.22
CA PRO A 492 -9.46 6.94 9.32
C PRO A 492 -9.18 6.14 8.03
N LEU A 493 -7.90 6.00 7.71
CA LEU A 493 -7.42 5.16 6.58
C LEU A 493 -7.93 3.71 6.73
N SER A 494 -8.30 3.07 5.62
CA SER A 494 -8.85 1.70 5.64
C SER A 494 -8.17 0.73 4.66
N SER A 495 -8.20 -0.56 4.97
CA SER A 495 -7.80 -1.67 4.07
C SER A 495 -8.95 -2.23 3.20
N MET A 496 -10.21 -1.80 3.44
CA MET A 496 -11.38 -2.31 2.71
C MET A 496 -11.28 -2.09 1.20
N THR A 497 -11.53 -3.15 0.40
CA THR A 497 -11.31 -3.16 -1.06
C THR A 497 -12.52 -3.72 -1.84
N PRO A 498 -13.70 -3.06 -1.84
CA PRO A 498 -14.81 -3.42 -2.71
C PRO A 498 -14.55 -2.97 -4.16
N LEU A 499 -14.66 -3.89 -5.13
CA LEU A 499 -14.34 -3.66 -6.54
C LEU A 499 -15.42 -4.16 -7.51
N VAL A 500 -15.70 -3.35 -8.53
CA VAL A 500 -16.34 -3.78 -9.77
C VAL A 500 -15.28 -3.87 -10.86
N ILE A 501 -15.19 -5.02 -11.53
CA ILE A 501 -14.12 -5.37 -12.48
C ILE A 501 -14.68 -5.38 -13.90
N LEU A 502 -14.06 -4.61 -14.79
CA LEU A 502 -14.40 -4.54 -16.20
C LEU A 502 -13.27 -5.07 -17.10
N LYS A 503 -13.65 -5.64 -18.23
CA LYS A 503 -12.76 -5.96 -19.36
C LYS A 503 -13.36 -5.36 -20.62
N ASN A 504 -12.59 -4.58 -21.37
CA ASN A 504 -13.08 -3.85 -22.56
C ASN A 504 -14.36 -3.01 -22.30
N GLY A 505 -14.52 -2.48 -21.07
CA GLY A 505 -15.72 -1.73 -20.64
C GLY A 505 -16.92 -2.58 -20.22
N GLN A 506 -16.90 -3.89 -20.45
CA GLN A 506 -17.96 -4.83 -20.05
C GLN A 506 -17.71 -5.36 -18.63
N LEU A 507 -18.78 -5.57 -17.86
CA LEU A 507 -18.71 -6.20 -16.53
C LEU A 507 -18.25 -7.65 -16.66
N VAL A 508 -17.18 -8.01 -15.93
CA VAL A 508 -16.67 -9.40 -15.86
C VAL A 508 -16.65 -9.94 -14.43
N GLY A 509 -16.70 -9.07 -13.42
CA GLY A 509 -16.97 -9.53 -12.07
C GLY A 509 -17.13 -8.42 -11.03
N VAL A 510 -17.52 -8.83 -9.84
CA VAL A 510 -17.65 -8.02 -8.63
C VAL A 510 -16.95 -8.79 -7.51
N LEU A 511 -16.03 -8.14 -6.81
CA LEU A 511 -15.10 -8.80 -5.89
C LEU A 511 -14.77 -7.90 -4.70
N GLY A 512 -14.61 -8.52 -3.54
CA GLY A 512 -14.05 -7.89 -2.35
C GLY A 512 -13.83 -8.94 -1.27
N GLY A 513 -13.67 -8.50 -0.02
CA GLY A 513 -13.52 -9.42 1.10
C GLY A 513 -13.46 -8.73 2.44
N SER A 514 -13.38 -9.55 3.48
CA SER A 514 -13.42 -9.20 4.89
C SER A 514 -12.17 -9.71 5.63
N GLY A 515 -11.74 -9.02 6.69
CA GLY A 515 -10.56 -9.39 7.49
C GLY A 515 -9.45 -8.32 7.56
N GLY A 516 -9.82 -7.04 7.62
CA GLY A 516 -8.90 -5.92 7.85
C GLY A 516 -7.69 -5.88 6.91
N THR A 517 -6.47 -5.75 7.45
CA THR A 517 -5.21 -5.66 6.68
C THR A 517 -5.03 -6.73 5.60
N ASN A 518 -5.63 -7.92 5.78
CA ASN A 518 -5.52 -9.03 4.83
C ASN A 518 -6.37 -8.87 3.56
N ILE A 519 -7.38 -7.98 3.56
CA ILE A 519 -8.33 -7.80 2.45
C ILE A 519 -7.62 -7.53 1.11
N ILE A 520 -6.67 -6.58 1.08
CA ILE A 520 -5.96 -6.19 -0.15
C ILE A 520 -5.23 -7.41 -0.76
N ALA A 521 -4.61 -8.24 0.09
CA ALA A 521 -3.89 -9.44 -0.34
C ALA A 521 -4.86 -10.54 -0.83
N THR A 522 -5.99 -10.73 -0.16
CA THR A 522 -7.04 -11.68 -0.59
C THR A 522 -7.63 -11.31 -1.94
N VAL A 523 -8.11 -10.07 -2.08
CA VAL A 523 -8.74 -9.58 -3.31
C VAL A 523 -7.75 -9.64 -4.49
N THR A 524 -6.48 -9.30 -4.26
CA THR A 524 -5.42 -9.45 -5.27
C THR A 524 -5.22 -10.92 -5.67
N GLN A 525 -5.17 -11.85 -4.71
CA GLN A 525 -4.97 -13.28 -4.98
C GLN A 525 -6.14 -13.91 -5.75
N VAL A 526 -7.38 -13.66 -5.34
CA VAL A 526 -8.57 -14.20 -6.03
C VAL A 526 -8.67 -13.66 -7.46
N PHE A 527 -8.40 -12.35 -7.66
CA PHE A 527 -8.32 -11.77 -9.00
C PHE A 527 -7.26 -12.47 -9.88
N LEU A 528 -6.03 -12.65 -9.37
CA LEU A 528 -4.95 -13.32 -10.11
C LEU A 528 -5.30 -14.78 -10.42
N ASN A 529 -5.88 -15.50 -9.46
CA ASN A 529 -6.25 -16.91 -9.60
C ASN A 529 -7.30 -17.10 -10.72
N HIS A 530 -8.37 -16.31 -10.73
CA HIS A 530 -9.42 -16.43 -11.74
C HIS A 530 -9.00 -15.81 -13.08
N PHE A 531 -8.76 -14.50 -13.12
CA PHE A 531 -8.67 -13.72 -14.37
C PHE A 531 -7.33 -13.83 -15.11
N ILE A 532 -6.28 -14.34 -14.46
CA ILE A 532 -4.92 -14.42 -15.02
C ILE A 532 -4.39 -15.86 -15.06
N VAL A 533 -4.57 -16.64 -14.00
CA VAL A 533 -4.18 -18.06 -13.96
C VAL A 533 -5.23 -18.95 -14.65
N GLY A 534 -6.49 -18.52 -14.72
CA GLY A 534 -7.58 -19.23 -15.40
C GLY A 534 -8.25 -20.30 -14.54
N MET A 535 -8.28 -20.12 -13.22
CA MET A 535 -9.00 -21.01 -12.31
C MET A 535 -10.51 -20.75 -12.34
N ASP A 536 -11.30 -21.80 -12.11
CA ASP A 536 -12.74 -21.70 -11.82
C ASP A 536 -13.01 -20.70 -10.65
N PRO A 537 -14.13 -19.95 -10.63
CA PRO A 537 -14.40 -18.96 -9.59
C PRO A 537 -14.33 -19.49 -8.17
N MET A 538 -14.87 -20.69 -7.90
CA MET A 538 -14.82 -21.29 -6.56
C MET A 538 -13.40 -21.73 -6.22
N ALA A 539 -12.72 -22.41 -7.15
CA ALA A 539 -11.33 -22.82 -6.97
C ALA A 539 -10.37 -21.62 -6.79
N ALA A 540 -10.70 -20.45 -7.36
CA ALA A 540 -9.93 -19.22 -7.20
C ALA A 540 -10.07 -18.60 -5.79
N VAL A 541 -11.26 -18.72 -5.18
CA VAL A 541 -11.58 -18.30 -3.80
C VAL A 541 -11.00 -19.28 -2.77
N GLN A 542 -11.13 -20.59 -3.00
CA GLN A 542 -10.65 -21.66 -2.10
C GLN A 542 -9.13 -21.92 -2.16
N ARG A 543 -8.40 -21.31 -3.10
CA ARG A 543 -6.95 -21.53 -3.23
C ARG A 543 -6.21 -20.93 -2.03
N PRO A 544 -5.39 -21.71 -1.29
CA PRO A 544 -4.70 -21.22 -0.08
C PRO A 544 -3.89 -19.94 -0.31
N ARG A 545 -4.12 -18.94 0.53
CA ARG A 545 -3.56 -17.59 0.43
C ARG A 545 -2.36 -17.37 1.34
N VAL A 546 -1.59 -16.34 1.00
CA VAL A 546 -0.50 -15.81 1.82
C VAL A 546 -0.72 -14.33 2.14
N TYR A 547 -0.24 -13.92 3.32
CA TYR A 547 -0.40 -12.60 3.89
C TYR A 547 0.93 -12.08 4.45
N HIS A 548 1.05 -10.76 4.60
CA HIS A 548 2.25 -10.14 5.17
C HIS A 548 1.91 -8.78 5.78
N LYS A 549 2.40 -8.47 6.99
CA LYS A 549 2.23 -7.13 7.64
C LYS A 549 3.41 -6.18 7.43
N LEU A 550 4.38 -6.56 6.58
CA LEU A 550 5.71 -5.93 6.37
C LEU A 550 6.63 -6.02 7.60
N ILE A 551 6.14 -5.66 8.78
CA ILE A 551 6.77 -5.91 10.07
C ILE A 551 5.70 -6.50 11.00
N PRO A 552 5.95 -7.66 11.66
CA PRO A 552 7.13 -8.52 11.52
C PRO A 552 7.31 -9.06 10.09
N ASN A 553 8.56 -9.38 9.72
CA ASN A 553 8.91 -9.92 8.39
C ASN A 553 8.61 -11.43 8.34
N VAL A 554 7.34 -11.76 8.44
CA VAL A 554 6.81 -13.13 8.50
C VAL A 554 5.66 -13.22 7.51
N VAL A 555 5.72 -14.24 6.66
CA VAL A 555 4.62 -14.62 5.76
C VAL A 555 3.65 -15.46 6.57
N SER A 556 2.46 -14.91 6.82
CA SER A 556 1.33 -15.70 7.29
C SER A 556 0.75 -16.47 6.11
N TYR A 557 0.34 -17.73 6.32
CA TYR A 557 -0.26 -18.56 5.28
C TYR A 557 -1.40 -19.40 5.84
N GLU A 558 -2.42 -19.63 5.01
CA GLU A 558 -3.60 -20.41 5.42
C GLU A 558 -3.25 -21.90 5.55
N ASN A 559 -3.70 -22.49 6.66
CA ASN A 559 -3.56 -23.91 6.98
C ASN A 559 -4.80 -24.41 7.74
N GLU A 560 -5.96 -24.19 7.15
CA GLU A 560 -7.26 -24.37 7.79
C GLU A 560 -7.97 -25.62 7.27
N THR A 561 -8.79 -26.24 8.13
CA THR A 561 -9.84 -27.16 7.71
C THR A 561 -11.16 -26.41 7.84
N VAL A 562 -11.82 -26.10 6.73
CA VAL A 562 -13.09 -25.37 6.76
C VAL A 562 -14.23 -26.26 7.27
N VAL A 563 -15.37 -25.66 7.60
CA VAL A 563 -16.51 -26.31 8.28
C VAL A 563 -16.99 -27.59 7.57
N ASP A 564 -16.92 -27.65 6.25
CA ASP A 564 -17.34 -28.80 5.44
C ASP A 564 -16.27 -29.93 5.36
N GLY A 565 -15.13 -29.77 6.02
CA GLY A 565 -14.04 -30.76 6.07
C GLY A 565 -12.93 -30.60 5.02
N ASP A 566 -13.07 -29.64 4.09
CA ASP A 566 -12.04 -29.34 3.09
C ASP A 566 -10.80 -28.68 3.74
N VAL A 567 -9.61 -29.06 3.27
CA VAL A 567 -8.33 -28.55 3.80
C VAL A 567 -7.75 -27.48 2.86
N ILE A 568 -7.79 -26.23 3.31
CA ILE A 568 -7.17 -25.07 2.65
C ILE A 568 -5.79 -24.86 3.27
N ALA A 569 -4.78 -25.55 2.74
CA ALA A 569 -3.41 -25.50 3.24
C ALA A 569 -2.37 -25.20 2.16
N LEU A 570 -1.47 -24.25 2.43
CA LEU A 570 -0.31 -23.99 1.57
C LEU A 570 0.60 -25.24 1.52
N SER A 571 0.71 -25.88 0.36
CA SER A 571 1.46 -27.14 0.21
C SER A 571 2.92 -27.08 0.74
N GLY A 572 3.41 -28.16 1.35
CA GLY A 572 4.79 -28.22 1.88
C GLY A 572 5.88 -27.95 0.84
N ALA A 573 5.63 -28.23 -0.44
CA ALA A 573 6.54 -27.86 -1.53
C ALA A 573 6.60 -26.33 -1.77
N ALA A 574 5.48 -25.63 -1.62
CA ALA A 574 5.44 -24.17 -1.66
C ALA A 574 6.09 -23.55 -0.41
N GLN A 575 5.87 -24.14 0.77
CA GLN A 575 6.53 -23.72 2.02
C GLN A 575 8.06 -23.81 1.87
N ALA A 576 8.59 -24.99 1.52
CA ALA A 576 10.03 -25.19 1.32
C ALA A 576 10.62 -24.26 0.23
N PHE A 577 9.87 -23.96 -0.83
CA PHE A 577 10.30 -23.02 -1.88
C PHE A 577 10.46 -21.58 -1.36
N LEU A 578 9.61 -21.15 -0.42
CA LEU A 578 9.69 -19.83 0.22
C LEU A 578 10.79 -19.78 1.28
N GLU A 579 10.93 -20.82 2.11
CA GLU A 579 11.99 -20.95 3.13
C GLU A 579 13.39 -20.96 2.50
N GLN A 580 13.58 -21.67 1.38
CA GLN A 580 14.83 -21.65 0.60
C GLN A 580 15.22 -20.25 0.09
N ARG A 581 14.27 -19.30 0.08
CA ARG A 581 14.49 -17.89 -0.29
C ARG A 581 14.56 -16.97 0.93
N GLY A 582 14.63 -17.52 2.14
CA GLY A 582 14.73 -16.80 3.40
C GLY A 582 13.41 -16.23 3.94
N HIS A 583 12.26 -16.61 3.41
CA HIS A 583 10.97 -16.23 4.01
C HIS A 583 10.77 -17.01 5.31
N ARG A 584 10.41 -16.29 6.37
CA ARG A 584 9.93 -16.91 7.61
C ARG A 584 8.43 -17.14 7.46
N LEU A 585 7.98 -18.36 7.67
CA LEU A 585 6.57 -18.73 7.54
C LEU A 585 5.92 -18.91 8.92
N GLN A 586 4.63 -18.60 9.01
CA GLN A 586 3.77 -18.87 10.15
C GLN A 586 2.40 -19.27 9.62
N SER A 587 1.85 -20.39 10.08
CA SER A 587 0.46 -20.74 9.76
C SER A 587 -0.49 -19.77 10.44
N THR A 588 -1.60 -19.47 9.78
CA THR A 588 -2.79 -18.87 10.40
C THR A 588 -3.95 -19.85 10.30
N ASP A 589 -4.71 -19.92 11.38
CA ASP A 589 -5.96 -20.66 11.48
C ASP A 589 -7.17 -19.69 11.28
N SER A 590 -6.89 -18.45 10.88
CA SER A 590 -7.86 -17.47 10.39
C SER A 590 -7.33 -16.69 9.17
N GLY A 591 -8.03 -16.87 8.04
CA GLY A 591 -7.87 -16.12 6.80
C GLY A 591 -8.88 -14.98 6.64
N ALA A 592 -8.80 -14.27 5.50
CA ALA A 592 -9.79 -13.26 5.11
C ALA A 592 -10.89 -13.92 4.24
N VAL A 593 -12.18 -13.61 4.47
CA VAL A 593 -13.27 -14.17 3.65
C VAL A 593 -13.45 -13.34 2.37
N CYS A 594 -14.02 -13.94 1.32
CA CYS A 594 -14.11 -13.34 0.00
C CYS A 594 -15.39 -13.77 -0.71
N GLN A 595 -16.12 -12.80 -1.25
CA GLN A 595 -17.29 -12.99 -2.11
C GLN A 595 -16.91 -12.56 -3.51
N PHE A 596 -17.34 -13.35 -4.49
CA PHE A 596 -16.98 -13.15 -5.87
C PHE A 596 -18.15 -13.49 -6.78
N ILE A 597 -18.55 -12.54 -7.63
CA ILE A 597 -19.48 -12.78 -8.74
C ILE A 597 -18.70 -12.61 -10.04
N VAL A 598 -18.78 -13.59 -10.92
CA VAL A 598 -18.21 -13.59 -12.27
C VAL A 598 -19.34 -13.50 -13.29
N GLN A 599 -19.13 -12.70 -14.34
CA GLN A 599 -20.01 -12.67 -15.50
C GLN A 599 -19.24 -13.16 -16.73
N GLU A 600 -19.73 -14.22 -17.35
CA GLU A 600 -19.17 -14.71 -18.61
C GLU A 600 -19.50 -13.73 -19.74
N LEU A 601 -18.46 -13.33 -20.47
CA LEU A 601 -18.62 -12.61 -21.73
C LEU A 601 -19.02 -13.60 -22.81
N ALA A 602 -20.12 -13.33 -23.51
CA ALA A 602 -20.45 -14.05 -24.73
C ALA A 602 -19.27 -13.94 -25.71
N ALA A 603 -18.88 -15.06 -26.32
CA ALA A 603 -17.83 -15.05 -27.33
C ALA A 603 -18.25 -14.12 -28.48
N PRO A 604 -17.36 -13.25 -29.00
CA PRO A 604 -17.69 -12.41 -30.14
C PRO A 604 -17.93 -13.32 -31.35
N ASP A 605 -19.11 -13.23 -31.94
CA ASP A 605 -19.43 -13.92 -33.19
C ASP A 605 -18.34 -13.61 -34.24
N ALA A 606 -17.87 -14.66 -34.91
CA ALA A 606 -16.81 -14.53 -35.90
C ALA A 606 -17.23 -13.52 -37.00
N PRO A 607 -16.35 -12.60 -37.44
CA PRO A 607 -16.70 -11.55 -38.39
C PRO A 607 -16.92 -12.15 -39.79
N GLY A 608 -18.15 -12.62 -40.06
CA GLY A 608 -18.45 -13.43 -41.23
C GLY A 608 -19.93 -13.71 -41.50
N ALA A 609 -20.87 -12.93 -40.95
CA ALA A 609 -22.30 -13.05 -41.26
C ALA A 609 -22.99 -11.69 -41.32
N ALA A 610 -22.92 -11.03 -42.48
CA ALA A 610 -23.80 -9.91 -42.78
C ALA A 610 -25.15 -10.43 -43.30
N ALA A 611 -26.24 -10.16 -42.59
CA ALA A 611 -27.60 -10.35 -43.08
C ALA A 611 -28.50 -9.18 -42.61
N ALA A 612 -29.25 -8.58 -43.53
CA ALA A 612 -30.05 -7.39 -43.28
C ALA A 612 -31.56 -7.71 -43.21
N ALA A 613 -32.26 -7.14 -42.22
CA ALA A 613 -33.72 -6.92 -42.16
C ALA A 613 -34.03 -6.25 -40.80
N SER A 614 -34.42 -4.97 -40.74
CA SER A 614 -35.77 -4.40 -40.94
C SER A 614 -36.62 -4.32 -39.66
N SER A 615 -37.42 -3.26 -39.55
CA SER A 615 -38.21 -2.89 -38.38
C SER A 615 -39.38 -3.82 -38.04
N ALA A 616 -39.35 -4.44 -36.86
CA ALA A 616 -40.50 -4.80 -36.02
C ALA A 616 -40.00 -5.16 -34.60
N GLY A 617 -40.83 -5.00 -33.56
CA GLY A 617 -40.41 -5.25 -32.18
C GLY A 617 -40.35 -6.75 -31.82
N GLY A 618 -39.42 -7.14 -30.94
CA GLY A 618 -39.36 -8.48 -30.37
C GLY A 618 -38.10 -8.76 -29.53
N SER A 619 -38.31 -9.03 -28.24
CA SER A 619 -37.39 -9.70 -27.28
C SER A 619 -36.07 -9.02 -26.88
N PRO A 620 -35.69 -9.06 -25.58
CA PRO A 620 -34.34 -8.69 -25.12
C PRO A 620 -33.29 -9.75 -25.54
N PRO A 621 -31.99 -9.39 -25.59
CA PRO A 621 -30.92 -10.33 -25.93
C PRO A 621 -30.81 -11.45 -24.90
N SER A 622 -30.37 -12.63 -25.37
CA SER A 622 -30.20 -13.84 -24.56
C SER A 622 -29.29 -13.62 -23.36
N ALA A 623 -29.78 -13.93 -22.15
CA ALA A 623 -29.02 -13.79 -20.92
C ALA A 623 -27.82 -14.76 -20.88
N THR A 624 -26.60 -14.24 -20.77
CA THR A 624 -25.46 -15.04 -20.31
C THR A 624 -25.58 -15.32 -18.81
N PRO A 625 -25.25 -16.54 -18.35
CA PRO A 625 -25.20 -16.85 -16.94
C PRO A 625 -24.10 -16.04 -16.23
N GLY A 626 -24.40 -15.59 -15.01
CA GLY A 626 -23.40 -15.18 -14.03
C GLY A 626 -23.22 -16.28 -12.99
N ARG A 627 -21.99 -16.47 -12.52
CA ARG A 627 -21.65 -17.40 -11.43
C ARG A 627 -21.25 -16.64 -10.18
N ALA A 628 -21.86 -16.98 -9.06
CA ALA A 628 -21.48 -16.48 -7.75
C ALA A 628 -20.76 -17.58 -6.97
N ALA A 629 -19.64 -17.22 -6.34
CA ALA A 629 -18.86 -18.04 -5.43
C ALA A 629 -18.70 -17.30 -4.10
N SER A 630 -18.97 -18.00 -2.99
CA SER A 630 -18.71 -17.52 -1.63
C SER A 630 -18.25 -18.70 -0.76
N LEU A 631 -17.30 -18.48 0.15
CA LEU A 631 -17.04 -19.45 1.22
C LEU A 631 -18.14 -19.31 2.28
N ARG A 632 -18.90 -20.39 2.55
CA ARG A 632 -20.09 -20.34 3.40
C ARG A 632 -19.83 -20.40 4.91
N GLY A 633 -20.81 -19.86 5.65
CA GLY A 633 -21.49 -20.59 6.73
C GLY A 633 -23.00 -20.82 6.46
N CYS A 634 -23.43 -22.09 6.39
CA CYS A 634 -24.79 -22.65 6.59
C CYS A 634 -25.98 -22.26 5.64
N GLU A 635 -27.20 -22.78 5.90
CA GLU A 635 -28.31 -23.06 4.91
C GLU A 635 -29.58 -22.13 4.95
N ALA A 636 -30.66 -22.50 4.21
CA ALA A 636 -31.71 -21.62 3.65
C ALA A 636 -33.20 -22.01 3.90
N GLY A 637 -34.15 -21.11 3.59
CA GLY A 637 -35.56 -21.48 3.22
C GLY A 637 -36.59 -20.31 3.15
N PRO A 638 -37.58 -20.25 2.20
CA PRO A 638 -38.29 -19.00 1.82
C PRO A 638 -39.88 -19.04 1.86
N PRO A 639 -40.66 -18.19 1.13
CA PRO A 639 -41.36 -16.91 1.52
C PRO A 639 -42.91 -17.01 1.30
N PRO A 640 -43.75 -16.01 0.81
CA PRO A 640 -43.75 -14.53 0.70
C PRO A 640 -45.02 -13.84 1.35
N PRO A 641 -46.02 -13.16 0.69
CA PRO A 641 -46.07 -11.88 -0.09
C PRO A 641 -47.11 -10.78 0.37
N HIS A 642 -46.96 -9.50 -0.07
CA HIS A 642 -47.99 -8.59 -0.72
C HIS A 642 -47.98 -7.06 -0.36
N ARG A 643 -47.68 -6.19 -1.38
CA ARG A 643 -48.36 -4.96 -1.95
C ARG A 643 -49.20 -3.96 -1.07
N PRO A 644 -49.54 -2.68 -1.47
CA PRO A 644 -49.16 -1.85 -2.66
C PRO A 644 -49.00 -0.27 -2.51
N THR A 645 -48.50 0.42 -3.57
CA THR A 645 -48.85 1.77 -4.15
C THR A 645 -49.01 3.11 -3.38
N GLY A 646 -48.51 4.24 -3.95
CA GLY A 646 -49.25 5.54 -3.98
C GLY A 646 -48.49 6.91 -4.01
N HIS A 647 -48.50 7.63 -5.15
CA HIS A 647 -47.89 8.97 -5.42
C HIS A 647 -48.30 10.20 -4.57
N ARG A 648 -47.43 11.24 -4.44
CA ARG A 648 -47.53 12.60 -5.12
C ARG A 648 -46.41 13.61 -4.75
N THR A 649 -46.42 14.81 -5.38
CA THR A 649 -45.26 15.69 -5.71
C THR A 649 -45.34 17.17 -5.23
N ALA A 650 -44.21 17.90 -5.33
CA ALA A 650 -44.03 19.38 -5.55
C ALA A 650 -43.88 20.29 -4.29
N ARG A 651 -43.20 21.47 -4.26
CA ARG A 651 -42.20 22.18 -5.14
C ARG A 651 -41.46 23.33 -4.36
N VAL A 652 -40.31 23.77 -4.86
CA VAL A 652 -39.33 24.77 -4.31
C VAL A 652 -39.74 26.27 -4.38
N ILE A 653 -39.26 27.11 -3.44
CA ILE A 653 -39.05 28.59 -3.56
C ILE A 653 -37.69 29.00 -2.90
N ARG A 654 -37.07 30.15 -3.26
CA ARG A 654 -35.63 30.51 -3.00
C ARG A 654 -35.38 32.03 -2.82
N ARG A 655 -34.20 32.43 -2.26
CA ARG A 655 -33.46 33.76 -2.28
C ARG A 655 -33.76 34.82 -1.18
N PRO A 656 -32.91 35.87 -0.93
CA PRO A 656 -31.45 36.09 -1.17
C PRO A 656 -30.65 36.80 0.00
N SER A 657 -29.37 37.17 -0.25
CA SER A 657 -28.39 37.82 0.67
C SER A 657 -28.10 39.33 0.40
N PRO A 658 -27.36 40.06 1.29
CA PRO A 658 -26.72 41.36 0.99
C PRO A 658 -25.19 41.47 1.35
N SER A 659 -24.56 42.63 1.09
CA SER A 659 -23.10 42.87 0.97
C SER A 659 -22.47 43.86 2.02
N PRO A 660 -21.13 44.15 2.01
CA PRO A 660 -20.40 44.74 3.16
C PRO A 660 -19.90 46.20 3.00
N ALA A 661 -19.56 46.87 4.12
CA ALA A 661 -18.61 48.02 4.19
C ALA A 661 -18.21 48.41 5.64
N ARG A 662 -16.89 48.37 5.99
CA ARG A 662 -16.16 49.27 6.95
C ARG A 662 -14.81 48.68 7.39
N VAL A 663 -13.70 49.13 6.78
CA VAL A 663 -12.33 48.97 7.33
C VAL A 663 -11.51 50.22 6.99
N ARG A 664 -10.98 50.90 8.00
CA ARG A 664 -9.82 51.85 8.01
C ARG A 664 -9.78 52.56 9.37
N GLY A 665 -8.85 52.16 10.24
CA GLY A 665 -8.73 52.73 11.60
C GLY A 665 -8.10 51.84 12.67
N ARG A 666 -7.61 50.63 12.34
CA ARG A 666 -6.99 49.70 13.31
C ARG A 666 -5.47 49.52 13.19
N GLU A 667 -4.85 50.00 12.12
CA GLU A 667 -3.46 49.60 11.78
C GLU A 667 -2.38 50.25 12.66
N ALA A 668 -2.60 51.46 13.17
CA ALA A 668 -1.58 52.18 13.95
C ALA A 668 -1.27 51.58 15.34
N ALA A 669 -2.15 50.72 15.88
CA ALA A 669 -1.98 50.14 17.23
C ALA A 669 -1.34 48.73 17.23
N ALA A 670 -1.38 48.01 16.10
CA ALA A 670 -0.93 46.62 16.04
C ALA A 670 0.61 46.47 16.07
N THR A 671 1.33 47.40 15.44
CA THR A 671 2.78 47.32 15.17
C THR A 671 3.65 47.36 16.43
N ALA A 672 3.17 48.02 17.50
CA ALA A 672 3.89 48.08 18.78
C ALA A 672 3.72 46.82 19.63
N MET A 673 2.59 46.12 19.52
CA MET A 673 2.23 45.01 20.40
C MET A 673 2.79 43.66 19.91
N GLY A 674 2.94 43.48 18.60
CA GLY A 674 3.51 42.26 18.02
C GLY A 674 5.00 42.01 18.35
N ARG A 675 5.79 43.06 18.57
CA ARG A 675 7.24 42.90 18.83
C ARG A 675 7.54 42.24 20.19
N ARG A 676 6.83 42.60 21.27
CA ARG A 676 7.08 42.02 22.61
C ARG A 676 6.86 40.50 22.65
N GLY A 677 5.73 40.02 22.12
CA GLY A 677 5.41 38.59 22.13
C GLY A 677 6.35 37.69 21.32
N SER A 678 7.20 38.24 20.45
CA SER A 678 8.20 37.47 19.70
C SER A 678 9.44 37.12 20.55
N ALA A 679 9.90 38.05 21.40
CA ALA A 679 11.07 37.86 22.25
C ALA A 679 10.78 36.83 23.36
N ASP A 680 9.65 36.97 24.05
CA ASP A 680 9.23 36.08 25.13
C ASP A 680 9.10 34.61 24.65
N ARG A 681 8.69 34.40 23.40
CA ARG A 681 8.58 33.07 22.77
C ARG A 681 9.93 32.45 22.41
N LEU A 682 10.92 33.25 22.05
CA LEU A 682 12.29 32.77 21.77
C LEU A 682 12.99 32.41 23.08
N GLU A 683 12.84 33.22 24.13
CA GLU A 683 13.40 32.93 25.45
C GLU A 683 12.80 31.65 26.06
N ALA A 684 11.47 31.49 26.00
CA ALA A 684 10.80 30.27 26.45
C ALA A 684 11.28 29.00 25.72
N LEU A 685 11.66 29.13 24.45
CA LEU A 685 12.20 28.03 23.65
C LEU A 685 13.68 27.74 23.98
N SER A 686 14.50 28.76 24.21
CA SER A 686 15.88 28.61 24.70
C SER A 686 15.89 27.82 26.02
N ILE A 687 14.97 28.12 26.94
CA ILE A 687 14.77 27.38 28.19
C ILE A 687 14.32 25.93 27.93
N GLU A 688 13.49 25.66 26.92
CA GLU A 688 13.09 24.30 26.54
C GLU A 688 14.27 23.47 26.02
N ILE A 689 15.12 24.08 25.19
CA ILE A 689 16.34 23.47 24.63
C ILE A 689 17.33 23.16 25.75
N GLU A 690 17.60 24.12 26.65
CA GLU A 690 18.47 23.93 27.81
C GLU A 690 17.99 22.76 28.70
N ARG A 691 16.69 22.71 28.99
CA ARG A 691 16.06 21.65 29.81
C ARG A 691 16.20 20.27 29.17
N LYS A 692 15.99 20.16 27.85
CA LYS A 692 16.14 18.88 27.12
C LYS A 692 17.60 18.41 27.08
N LEU A 693 18.56 19.33 26.92
CA LEU A 693 20.00 19.01 26.99
C LEU A 693 20.44 18.59 28.40
N GLN A 694 19.98 19.27 29.45
CA GLN A 694 20.23 18.86 30.85
C GLN A 694 19.68 17.46 31.13
N LYS A 695 18.48 17.14 30.64
CA LYS A 695 17.89 15.80 30.76
C LYS A 695 18.72 14.74 30.01
N ALA A 696 19.21 15.06 28.82
CA ALA A 696 20.11 14.18 28.05
C ALA A 696 21.47 13.98 28.74
N LEU A 697 21.97 14.98 29.45
CA LEU A 697 23.18 14.89 30.26
C LEU A 697 22.99 13.92 31.44
N SER A 698 21.92 14.10 32.22
CA SER A 698 21.65 13.28 33.42
C SER A 698 21.18 11.84 33.11
N SER A 699 20.55 11.60 31.96
CA SER A 699 19.89 10.33 31.64
C SER A 699 20.72 9.46 30.67
N ASN A 700 21.78 8.80 31.16
CA ASN A 700 22.69 7.96 30.34
C ASN A 700 21.97 7.00 29.37
N SER A 701 20.92 6.31 29.81
CA SER A 701 20.18 5.32 29.01
C SER A 701 19.25 5.91 27.95
N GLN A 702 18.77 7.15 28.14
CA GLN A 702 17.83 7.83 27.23
C GLN A 702 18.49 8.95 26.41
N ARG A 703 19.76 9.28 26.68
CA ARG A 703 20.52 10.38 26.07
C ARG A 703 20.38 10.45 24.54
N LEU A 704 20.57 9.32 23.87
CA LEU A 704 20.51 9.25 22.41
C LEU A 704 19.11 9.59 21.89
N GLN A 705 18.07 9.03 22.50
CA GLN A 705 16.67 9.27 22.14
C GLN A 705 16.25 10.73 22.40
N ILE A 706 16.67 11.31 23.53
CA ILE A 706 16.37 12.71 23.87
C ILE A 706 17.06 13.67 22.89
N LEU A 707 18.31 13.39 22.50
CA LEU A 707 19.02 14.21 21.51
C LEU A 707 18.48 14.04 20.09
N GLN A 708 18.05 12.84 19.72
CA GLN A 708 17.32 12.57 18.48
C GLN A 708 16.01 13.36 18.43
N GLN A 709 15.22 13.32 19.51
CA GLN A 709 13.98 14.07 19.64
C GLN A 709 14.23 15.58 19.59
N LEU A 710 15.20 16.10 20.33
CA LEU A 710 15.53 17.54 20.32
C LEU A 710 15.97 18.01 18.92
N PHE A 711 16.80 17.22 18.22
CA PHE A 711 17.18 17.50 16.84
C PHE A 711 15.97 17.48 15.89
N ALA A 712 15.10 16.47 16.03
CA ALA A 712 13.87 16.38 15.25
C ALA A 712 12.92 17.55 15.54
N ASP A 713 12.74 17.97 16.79
CA ASP A 713 11.91 19.11 17.18
C ASP A 713 12.43 20.42 16.56
N ILE A 714 13.75 20.63 16.55
CA ILE A 714 14.39 21.80 15.93
C ILE A 714 14.24 21.77 14.40
N ALA A 715 14.36 20.60 13.78
CA ALA A 715 14.24 20.42 12.33
C ALA A 715 12.77 20.43 11.83
N LEU A 716 11.81 19.97 12.64
CA LEU A 716 10.38 19.91 12.28
C LEU A 716 9.66 21.24 12.52
N LYS A 717 10.09 22.05 13.51
CA LYS A 717 9.59 23.42 13.72
C LYS A 717 9.92 24.38 12.55
N VAL A 718 10.59 23.90 11.50
CA VAL A 718 10.93 24.65 10.27
C VAL A 718 9.75 24.89 9.33
N ASP A 719 8.72 24.02 9.28
CA ASP A 719 7.62 24.16 8.30
C ASP A 719 6.38 24.89 8.85
N ASP A 720 5.86 24.51 10.02
CA ASP A 720 4.60 25.08 10.53
C ASP A 720 4.75 26.48 11.13
N ARG A 721 5.79 26.74 11.95
CA ARG A 721 5.89 28.01 12.67
C ARG A 721 6.47 29.16 11.84
N ALA A 722 7.21 28.85 10.78
CA ALA A 722 7.61 29.86 9.79
C ALA A 722 6.39 30.38 9.01
N ARG A 723 5.43 29.49 8.72
CA ARG A 723 4.13 29.83 8.12
C ARG A 723 3.36 30.85 8.97
N ASP A 724 3.15 30.55 10.26
CA ASP A 724 2.42 31.42 11.19
C ASP A 724 3.08 32.80 11.45
N VAL A 725 4.41 32.88 11.35
CA VAL A 725 5.16 34.14 11.56
C VAL A 725 5.19 35.01 10.29
N ILE A 726 5.06 34.41 9.10
CA ILE A 726 5.03 35.12 7.81
C ILE A 726 3.59 35.53 7.44
N MET A 727 2.60 34.67 7.68
CA MET A 727 1.19 34.91 7.33
C MET A 727 0.47 35.92 8.24
N SER A 728 1.19 36.60 9.14
CA SER A 728 0.64 37.62 10.05
C SER A 728 0.97 39.07 9.63
N GLN A 729 1.16 39.33 8.34
CA GLN A 729 1.11 40.68 7.74
C GLN A 729 0.18 40.65 6.53
N ASN A 730 -0.64 41.70 6.40
CA ASN A 730 -1.84 41.72 5.55
C ASN A 730 -1.55 41.41 4.07
N GLU A 731 -2.46 40.66 3.44
CA GLU A 731 -2.55 40.54 1.98
C GLU A 731 -2.99 41.88 1.37
N ASP A 732 -2.26 42.34 0.34
CA ASP A 732 -2.77 43.10 -0.80
C ASP A 732 -1.61 43.31 -1.79
N ASP A 733 -1.40 42.35 -2.71
CA ASP A 733 -1.03 42.59 -4.12
C ASP A 733 -0.77 41.27 -4.87
N ILE A 734 -1.40 41.11 -6.04
CA ILE A 734 -1.18 39.97 -6.95
C ILE A 734 -0.18 40.41 -8.03
N ALA A 735 0.98 39.78 -8.06
CA ALA A 735 1.97 39.89 -9.14
C ALA A 735 2.12 38.53 -9.88
N PRO A 736 2.44 38.52 -11.19
CA PRO A 736 2.36 37.33 -12.02
C PRO A 736 3.55 36.36 -11.81
N VAL A 737 3.36 35.14 -12.31
CA VAL A 737 4.36 34.07 -12.29
C VAL A 737 5.57 34.43 -13.17
N ASP A 738 6.72 34.69 -12.54
CA ASP A 738 8.01 34.19 -13.03
C ASP A 738 9.07 34.11 -11.91
N GLU A 739 10.11 33.31 -12.16
CA GLU A 739 11.39 33.18 -11.43
C GLU A 739 11.37 33.17 -9.88
N ARG A 740 11.48 31.96 -9.29
CA ARG A 740 11.62 31.76 -7.84
C ARG A 740 13.08 31.89 -7.38
N GLU A 741 13.50 33.08 -6.97
CA GLU A 741 14.62 33.23 -6.02
C GLU A 741 14.15 33.07 -4.56
N ASP A 742 15.08 32.64 -3.71
CA ASP A 742 14.82 32.18 -2.34
C ASP A 742 14.58 33.32 -1.34
N GLY A 743 13.71 33.07 -0.34
CA GLY A 743 13.37 34.07 0.68
C GLY A 743 12.59 33.55 1.89
N ARG A 744 12.50 32.23 2.10
CA ARG A 744 11.82 31.67 3.28
C ARG A 744 12.74 31.74 4.51
N LEU A 745 12.50 32.72 5.38
CA LEU A 745 13.16 32.85 6.68
C LEU A 745 13.08 31.55 7.48
N CYS A 746 14.21 30.88 7.63
CA CYS A 746 14.28 29.57 8.28
C CYS A 746 14.26 29.69 9.81
N PHE A 747 13.46 28.87 10.48
CA PHE A 747 13.26 28.92 11.94
C PHE A 747 14.57 28.85 12.75
N TYR A 748 15.50 27.98 12.36
CA TYR A 748 16.81 27.84 13.02
C TYR A 748 17.69 29.09 12.83
N GLU A 749 17.51 29.83 11.73
CA GLU A 749 18.23 31.08 11.47
C GLU A 749 17.73 32.21 12.37
N ILE A 750 16.41 32.29 12.60
CA ILE A 750 15.80 33.23 13.56
C ILE A 750 16.36 32.98 14.97
N LEU A 751 16.53 31.70 15.35
CA LEU A 751 17.18 31.30 16.61
C LEU A 751 18.67 31.65 16.65
N ALA A 752 19.43 31.39 15.59
CA ALA A 752 20.85 31.76 15.53
C ALA A 752 21.04 33.29 15.66
N ASN A 753 20.23 34.07 14.94
CA ASN A 753 20.19 35.52 15.03
C ASN A 753 19.78 36.00 16.45
N HIS A 754 18.90 35.27 17.15
CA HIS A 754 18.55 35.55 18.55
C HIS A 754 19.72 35.28 19.50
N PHE A 755 20.42 34.15 19.40
CA PHE A 755 21.58 33.86 20.25
C PHE A 755 22.74 34.82 20.05
N VAL A 756 22.95 35.36 18.84
CA VAL A 756 23.92 36.46 18.58
C VAL A 756 23.54 37.72 19.38
N ARG A 757 22.25 38.04 19.50
CA ARG A 757 21.74 39.21 20.24
C ARG A 757 21.61 38.98 21.76
N ALA A 758 21.42 37.73 22.19
CA ALA A 758 21.28 37.30 23.57
C ALA A 758 22.34 36.25 23.95
N PRO A 759 23.65 36.61 23.93
CA PRO A 759 24.75 35.64 24.03
C PRO A 759 24.79 34.86 25.35
N GLN A 760 24.24 35.40 26.44
CA GLN A 760 24.20 34.71 27.74
C GLN A 760 23.29 33.47 27.73
N SER A 761 22.10 33.55 27.12
CA SER A 761 21.18 32.42 26.99
C SER A 761 21.77 31.32 26.07
N GLY A 762 22.58 31.71 25.09
CA GLY A 762 23.34 30.76 24.25
C GLY A 762 24.48 30.06 25.00
N ARG A 763 25.28 30.80 25.79
CA ARG A 763 26.51 30.28 26.45
C ARG A 763 26.23 29.03 27.30
N ARG A 764 25.12 29.01 28.05
CA ARG A 764 24.73 27.88 28.91
C ARG A 764 24.27 26.63 28.13
N ILE A 765 23.55 26.83 27.02
CA ILE A 765 23.16 25.76 26.10
C ILE A 765 24.40 25.13 25.46
N LEU A 766 25.37 25.96 25.10
CA LEU A 766 26.61 25.54 24.46
C LEU A 766 27.51 24.70 25.39
N GLU A 767 27.64 25.08 26.66
CA GLU A 767 28.35 24.27 27.66
C GLU A 767 27.77 22.85 27.79
N LEU A 768 26.43 22.70 27.68
CA LEU A 768 25.76 21.40 27.68
C LEU A 768 26.00 20.61 26.37
N ILE A 769 25.99 21.29 25.22
CA ILE A 769 26.31 20.69 23.92
C ILE A 769 27.77 20.19 23.89
N VAL A 770 28.73 20.92 24.46
CA VAL A 770 30.14 20.48 24.57
C VAL A 770 30.27 19.25 25.46
N GLN A 771 29.51 19.15 26.55
CA GLN A 771 29.52 17.95 27.40
C GLN A 771 28.89 16.74 26.70
N LEU A 772 27.94 16.98 25.77
CA LEU A 772 27.29 15.96 24.95
C LEU A 772 27.98 15.73 23.60
N TRP A 773 29.16 16.33 23.39
CA TRP A 773 29.82 16.44 22.09
C TRP A 773 30.11 15.10 21.38
N SER A 774 30.33 14.04 22.15
CA SER A 774 30.55 12.69 21.61
C SER A 774 29.33 12.10 20.88
N GLN A 775 28.16 12.73 20.96
CA GLN A 775 26.92 12.28 20.33
C GLN A 775 26.69 13.01 19.01
N SER A 776 26.49 12.26 17.91
CA SER A 776 26.29 12.77 16.54
C SER A 776 25.06 13.66 16.34
N PHE A 777 24.20 13.81 17.35
CA PHE A 777 23.05 14.72 17.32
C PHE A 777 23.37 16.07 17.97
N ALA A 778 24.31 16.12 18.93
CA ALA A 778 24.79 17.37 19.51
C ALA A 778 25.49 18.24 18.45
N SER A 779 26.24 17.62 17.53
CA SER A 779 26.82 18.29 16.37
C SER A 779 25.78 18.96 15.47
N ASN A 780 24.68 18.27 15.20
CA ASN A 780 23.68 18.75 14.27
C ASN A 780 22.87 19.90 14.90
N ILE A 781 22.54 19.79 16.19
CA ILE A 781 21.91 20.87 16.98
C ILE A 781 22.80 22.11 17.01
N PHE A 782 24.11 21.93 17.23
CA PHE A 782 25.08 23.04 17.21
C PHE A 782 25.12 23.75 15.86
N ALA A 783 25.23 22.99 14.76
CA ALA A 783 25.26 23.56 13.41
C ALA A 783 23.98 24.34 13.06
N LEU A 784 22.81 23.81 13.40
CA LEU A 784 21.54 24.50 13.14
C LEU A 784 21.39 25.80 13.96
N LEU A 785 21.67 25.76 15.27
CA LEU A 785 21.33 26.86 16.18
C LEU A 785 22.45 27.90 16.39
N PHE A 786 23.72 27.54 16.20
CA PHE A 786 24.85 28.37 16.65
C PHE A 786 25.90 28.67 15.57
N HIS A 787 25.63 28.33 14.30
CA HIS A 787 26.52 28.63 13.17
C HIS A 787 26.93 30.11 13.10
N LYS A 788 25.98 31.06 13.22
CA LYS A 788 26.32 32.49 13.22
C LYS A 788 27.05 32.95 14.49
N TRP A 789 26.62 32.42 15.63
CA TRP A 789 27.17 32.77 16.94
C TRP A 789 28.68 32.52 17.04
N LEU A 790 29.18 31.43 16.44
CA LEU A 790 30.60 31.09 16.39
C LEU A 790 31.48 32.19 15.75
N PHE A 791 30.96 32.93 14.76
CA PHE A 791 31.73 33.95 14.04
C PHE A 791 31.38 35.39 14.43
N GLU A 792 30.20 35.61 15.04
CA GLU A 792 29.69 36.96 15.34
C GLU A 792 29.79 37.34 16.82
N ALA A 793 29.77 36.38 17.75
CA ALA A 793 29.97 36.64 19.18
C ALA A 793 31.47 36.59 19.57
N PRO A 794 31.91 37.35 20.59
CA PRO A 794 33.25 37.21 21.15
C PRO A 794 33.36 35.90 21.95
N LEU A 795 34.35 35.08 21.62
CA LEU A 795 34.63 33.79 22.26
C LEU A 795 35.95 33.83 23.02
N ASP A 796 35.91 33.45 24.29
CA ASP A 796 37.08 33.40 25.15
C ASP A 796 37.81 32.05 25.02
N GLY A 797 39.00 32.03 24.42
CA GLY A 797 39.93 30.89 24.45
C GLY A 797 40.01 30.01 23.18
N GLU A 798 41.24 29.72 22.73
CA GLU A 798 41.53 28.98 21.49
C GLU A 798 41.00 27.54 21.50
N GLU A 799 41.13 26.82 22.62
CA GLU A 799 40.68 25.43 22.73
C GLU A 799 39.16 25.30 22.58
N ILE A 800 38.42 26.32 23.02
CA ILE A 800 36.97 26.39 22.95
C ILE A 800 36.53 26.68 21.50
N SER A 801 37.19 27.61 20.80
CA SER A 801 36.97 27.83 19.36
C SER A 801 37.29 26.57 18.53
N LEU A 802 38.36 25.83 18.86
CA LEU A 802 38.69 24.57 18.18
C LEU A 802 37.56 23.52 18.31
N ARG A 803 37.01 23.33 19.52
CA ARG A 803 35.91 22.39 19.77
C ARG A 803 34.64 22.81 19.01
N TYR A 804 34.26 24.09 19.06
CA TYR A 804 33.08 24.59 18.35
C TYR A 804 33.23 24.62 16.81
N SER A 805 34.42 24.89 16.28
CA SER A 805 34.65 24.90 14.83
C SER A 805 34.65 23.49 14.23
N SER A 806 35.30 22.52 14.90
CA SER A 806 35.14 21.10 14.58
C SER A 806 33.67 20.68 14.66
N ALA A 807 32.92 21.23 15.62
CA ALA A 807 31.52 20.90 15.83
C ALA A 807 30.60 21.33 14.70
N LEU A 808 30.77 22.57 14.23
CA LEU A 808 30.05 23.11 13.10
C LEU A 808 30.22 22.24 11.84
N VAL A 809 31.47 21.90 11.51
CA VAL A 809 31.79 21.13 10.30
C VAL A 809 31.21 19.72 10.36
N GLN A 810 31.32 19.02 11.49
CA GLN A 810 30.73 17.68 11.64
C GLN A 810 29.20 17.72 11.59
N GLY A 811 28.58 18.71 12.23
CA GLY A 811 27.13 18.90 12.23
C GLY A 811 26.59 19.23 10.84
N ALA A 812 27.17 20.24 10.19
CA ALA A 812 26.80 20.64 8.83
C ALA A 812 27.00 19.51 7.82
N THR A 813 28.05 18.69 7.95
CA THR A 813 28.24 17.48 7.14
C THR A 813 27.02 16.55 7.22
N ASN A 814 26.55 16.23 8.43
CA ASN A 814 25.40 15.35 8.62
C ASN A 814 24.09 15.99 8.12
N VAL A 815 23.90 17.28 8.40
CA VAL A 815 22.72 18.06 8.04
C VAL A 815 22.56 18.17 6.52
N PHE A 816 23.63 18.48 5.78
CA PHE A 816 23.59 18.51 4.32
C PHE A 816 23.45 17.10 3.71
N TRP A 817 23.96 16.05 4.37
CA TRP A 817 23.71 14.66 3.96
C TRP A 817 22.24 14.26 4.09
N ILE A 818 21.50 14.79 5.08
CA ILE A 818 20.04 14.58 5.19
C ILE A 818 19.36 15.19 3.96
N ASP A 819 19.66 16.45 3.63
CA ASP A 819 19.07 17.15 2.48
C ASP A 819 19.35 16.43 1.14
N ILE A 820 20.58 15.89 0.95
CA ILE A 820 20.88 14.98 -0.18
C ILE A 820 20.03 13.72 -0.14
N GLN A 821 19.83 13.10 1.03
CA GLN A 821 19.05 11.87 1.18
C GLN A 821 17.55 12.06 0.92
N THR A 822 17.00 13.22 1.26
CA THR A 822 15.60 13.59 1.01
C THR A 822 15.40 14.27 -0.34
N ASN A 823 16.47 14.67 -1.03
CA ASN A 823 16.45 15.50 -2.25
C ASN A 823 15.68 16.83 -2.01
N THR A 824 16.06 17.52 -0.95
CA THR A 824 15.50 18.81 -0.50
C THR A 824 16.62 19.80 -0.18
N ARG A 825 16.29 21.09 -0.01
CA ARG A 825 17.27 22.15 0.26
C ARG A 825 16.92 22.96 1.51
N HIS A 826 16.45 22.31 2.59
CA HIS A 826 16.05 22.98 3.82
C HIS A 826 17.20 23.73 4.52
N PHE A 827 18.43 23.30 4.27
CA PHE A 827 19.64 23.84 4.89
C PHE A 827 20.46 24.73 3.94
N LEU A 828 19.83 25.23 2.87
CA LEU A 828 20.46 26.14 1.91
C LEU A 828 20.97 27.42 2.58
N SER A 829 20.21 28.07 3.48
CA SER A 829 20.69 29.30 4.13
C SER A 829 21.88 29.07 5.09
N LEU A 830 21.94 27.90 5.74
CA LEU A 830 23.14 27.46 6.46
C LEU A 830 24.32 27.25 5.49
N TYR A 831 24.10 26.65 4.33
CA TYR A 831 25.13 26.47 3.31
C TYR A 831 25.65 27.81 2.76
N HIS A 832 24.74 28.73 2.40
CA HIS A 832 25.06 30.09 1.96
C HIS A 832 25.89 30.85 2.99
N TYR A 833 25.45 30.88 4.26
CA TYR A 833 26.22 31.55 5.32
C TYR A 833 27.65 30.98 5.47
N LEU A 834 27.81 29.65 5.40
CA LEU A 834 29.13 29.02 5.50
C LEU A 834 30.02 29.28 4.29
N LEU A 835 29.44 29.42 3.09
CA LEU A 835 30.17 29.71 1.86
C LEU A 835 30.49 31.21 1.74
N GLU A 836 29.45 32.05 1.65
CA GLU A 836 29.56 33.47 1.29
C GLU A 836 29.97 34.33 2.48
N ASP A 837 29.30 34.22 3.62
CA ASP A 837 29.58 35.08 4.80
C ASP A 837 30.84 34.66 5.59
N VAL A 838 31.29 33.40 5.43
CA VAL A 838 32.40 32.82 6.22
C VAL A 838 33.59 32.40 5.36
N ALA A 839 33.43 31.50 4.39
CA ALA A 839 34.57 30.97 3.64
C ALA A 839 35.16 32.01 2.67
N LEU A 840 34.33 32.86 2.06
CA LEU A 840 34.75 33.95 1.18
C LEU A 840 35.09 35.26 1.91
N VAL A 841 35.04 35.30 3.24
CA VAL A 841 35.37 36.49 4.06
C VAL A 841 36.58 36.20 4.97
N PRO A 842 37.81 36.59 4.58
CA PRO A 842 39.03 36.26 5.31
C PRO A 842 38.99 36.59 6.81
N ASP A 843 38.44 37.75 7.17
CA ASP A 843 38.34 38.21 8.56
C ASP A 843 37.49 37.28 9.45
N ARG A 844 36.48 36.60 8.90
CA ARG A 844 35.69 35.61 9.66
C ARG A 844 36.40 34.28 9.76
N LEU A 845 37.10 33.86 8.70
CA LEU A 845 37.82 32.59 8.66
C LEU A 845 38.96 32.52 9.70
N THR A 846 39.60 33.66 10.03
CA THR A 846 40.64 33.72 11.08
C THR A 846 40.15 33.42 12.50
N LYS A 847 38.83 33.41 12.75
CA LYS A 847 38.25 33.13 14.08
C LYS A 847 38.21 31.64 14.44
N ILE A 848 38.42 30.76 13.45
CA ILE A 848 38.44 29.30 13.63
C ILE A 848 39.83 28.74 13.35
N SER A 849 40.11 27.55 13.88
CA SER A 849 41.42 26.91 13.68
C SER A 849 41.70 26.64 12.19
N LEU A 850 42.98 26.72 11.80
CA LEU A 850 43.42 26.42 10.42
C LEU A 850 42.97 25.03 9.93
N GLN A 851 42.87 24.05 10.84
CA GLN A 851 42.38 22.72 10.49
C GLN A 851 40.86 22.71 10.27
N ALA A 852 40.06 23.35 11.13
CA ALA A 852 38.62 23.45 10.93
C ALA A 852 38.27 24.27 9.66
N GLY A 853 39.04 25.31 9.34
CA GLY A 853 38.92 26.04 8.08
C GLY A 853 39.17 25.14 6.86
N ARG A 854 40.22 24.33 6.88
CA ARG A 854 40.46 23.31 5.82
C ARG A 854 39.31 22.32 5.70
N ASP A 855 38.83 21.79 6.81
CA ASP A 855 37.73 20.80 6.81
C ASP A 855 36.39 21.42 6.35
N LEU A 856 36.15 22.71 6.62
CA LEU A 856 35.03 23.47 6.10
C LEU A 856 35.08 23.61 4.57
N PHE A 857 36.24 23.95 3.99
CA PHE A 857 36.38 24.02 2.52
C PHE A 857 36.20 22.65 1.85
N LEU A 858 36.69 21.57 2.46
CA LEU A 858 36.44 20.20 1.98
C LEU A 858 34.95 19.82 2.09
N LEU A 859 34.25 20.28 3.13
CA LEU A 859 32.80 20.13 3.27
C LEU A 859 32.06 20.86 2.15
N LEU A 860 32.28 22.16 1.99
CA LEU A 860 31.60 22.98 0.98
C LEU A 860 31.82 22.41 -0.44
N SER A 861 33.05 21.99 -0.75
CA SER A 861 33.40 21.33 -2.03
C SER A 861 32.50 20.12 -2.37
N ARG A 862 32.02 19.37 -1.37
CA ARG A 862 31.15 18.20 -1.60
C ARG A 862 29.72 18.60 -1.95
N PHE A 863 29.22 19.73 -1.44
CA PHE A 863 27.80 20.10 -1.51
C PHE A 863 27.51 21.30 -2.44
N MET A 864 28.53 21.98 -2.97
CA MET A 864 28.34 23.16 -3.82
C MET A 864 27.44 22.93 -5.04
N PHE A 865 27.58 21.77 -5.70
CA PHE A 865 26.74 21.40 -6.85
C PHE A 865 25.33 20.93 -6.45
N PHE A 866 25.08 20.62 -5.17
CA PHE A 866 23.74 20.26 -4.69
C PHE A 866 22.87 21.49 -4.47
N TYR A 867 23.49 22.58 -4.02
CA TYR A 867 22.86 23.85 -3.67
C TYR A 867 22.94 24.91 -4.79
N ASP A 868 23.31 24.53 -6.03
CA ASP A 868 23.45 25.41 -7.21
C ASP A 868 24.47 26.58 -7.06
N GLN A 869 25.41 26.48 -6.12
CA GLN A 869 26.40 27.54 -5.84
C GLN A 869 27.69 27.41 -6.66
N ASP A 870 27.67 26.67 -7.76
CA ASP A 870 28.84 26.47 -8.62
C ASP A 870 29.32 27.76 -9.33
N HIS A 871 28.45 28.76 -9.51
CA HIS A 871 28.83 30.05 -10.06
C HIS A 871 29.89 30.80 -9.21
N LEU A 872 30.03 30.45 -7.92
CA LEU A 872 31.06 30.98 -7.01
C LEU A 872 32.39 30.20 -7.04
N LEU A 873 32.51 29.14 -7.86
CA LEU A 873 33.68 28.24 -7.88
C LEU A 873 35.01 28.99 -8.01
N SER A 874 35.11 29.98 -8.90
CA SER A 874 36.37 30.72 -9.10
C SER A 874 36.81 31.46 -7.82
N SER A 875 35.91 32.23 -7.22
CA SER A 875 36.16 32.95 -5.95
C SER A 875 36.48 31.98 -4.81
N PHE A 876 35.79 30.84 -4.76
CA PHE A 876 36.02 29.79 -3.78
C PHE A 876 37.40 29.11 -3.92
N LEU A 877 37.90 28.95 -5.14
CA LEU A 877 39.24 28.41 -5.40
C LEU A 877 40.36 29.42 -5.08
N GLU A 878 40.11 30.73 -5.25
CA GLU A 878 41.05 31.80 -4.87
C GLU A 878 41.24 31.89 -3.35
N HIS A 879 40.16 31.71 -2.57
CA HIS A 879 40.17 31.75 -1.10
C HIS A 879 40.54 30.41 -0.45
N PHE A 880 40.82 29.37 -1.23
CA PHE A 880 41.01 28.01 -0.74
C PHE A 880 42.29 27.87 0.11
N PRO A 881 42.22 27.31 1.34
CA PRO A 881 43.35 27.28 2.25
C PRO A 881 44.46 26.34 1.75
N THR A 882 45.72 26.71 1.97
CA THR A 882 46.86 25.86 1.60
C THR A 882 46.97 24.64 2.52
N PHE A 883 47.14 23.46 1.92
CA PHE A 883 47.32 22.18 2.62
C PHE A 883 48.82 21.81 2.71
N PRO A 884 49.28 21.17 3.81
CA PRO A 884 50.72 20.83 3.97
C PRO A 884 51.23 19.85 2.91
N ASN A 885 50.33 19.01 2.39
CA ASN A 885 50.55 18.01 1.35
C ASN A 885 50.16 18.51 -0.06
N SER A 886 49.99 19.82 -0.28
CA SER A 886 49.75 20.42 -1.61
C SER A 886 50.81 19.99 -2.65
N PHE A 887 52.07 19.84 -2.25
CA PHE A 887 53.13 19.33 -3.13
C PHE A 887 52.82 17.92 -3.69
N LEU A 888 52.13 17.06 -2.93
CA LEU A 888 51.73 15.72 -3.35
C LEU A 888 50.39 15.72 -4.11
N VAL A 889 49.39 16.42 -3.56
CA VAL A 889 48.00 16.32 -4.03
C VAL A 889 47.71 17.28 -5.19
N GLY A 890 48.21 18.51 -5.12
CA GLY A 890 47.95 19.56 -6.11
C GLY A 890 47.46 20.88 -5.52
N GLY A 891 46.90 21.72 -6.40
CA GLY A 891 46.37 23.05 -6.05
C GLY A 891 44.91 22.99 -5.56
N PRO A 892 44.28 24.15 -5.29
CA PRO A 892 42.87 24.24 -4.89
C PRO A 892 41.91 23.42 -5.76
N ALA A 893 42.05 23.52 -7.10
CA ALA A 893 41.23 22.80 -8.05
C ALA A 893 41.36 21.27 -7.93
N ASP A 894 42.56 20.78 -7.58
CA ASP A 894 42.77 19.34 -7.35
C ASP A 894 42.01 18.85 -6.12
N TYR A 895 42.06 19.60 -5.00
CA TYR A 895 41.33 19.25 -3.77
C TYR A 895 39.81 19.27 -3.99
N PHE A 896 39.29 20.31 -4.66
CA PHE A 896 37.87 20.41 -5.00
C PHE A 896 37.41 19.19 -5.82
N VAL A 897 38.14 18.86 -6.89
CA VAL A 897 37.80 17.73 -7.77
C VAL A 897 37.94 16.38 -7.07
N ILE A 898 38.89 16.23 -6.14
CA ILE A 898 39.02 15.03 -5.31
C ILE A 898 37.78 14.83 -4.42
N GLU A 899 37.32 15.88 -3.74
CA GLU A 899 36.14 15.77 -2.86
C GLU A 899 34.83 15.61 -3.63
N LEU A 900 34.69 16.29 -4.77
CA LEU A 900 33.60 16.05 -5.71
C LEU A 900 33.59 14.59 -6.20
N THR A 901 34.77 14.04 -6.52
CA THR A 901 34.92 12.63 -6.92
C THR A 901 34.53 11.67 -5.79
N HIS A 902 34.97 11.95 -4.56
CA HIS A 902 34.55 11.20 -3.37
C HIS A 902 33.03 11.25 -3.16
N GLN A 903 32.41 12.41 -3.40
CA GLN A 903 30.97 12.59 -3.23
C GLN A 903 30.18 11.78 -4.27
N LEU A 904 30.53 11.89 -5.55
CA LEU A 904 29.91 11.12 -6.64
C LEU A 904 29.89 9.61 -6.33
N GLN A 905 31.00 9.06 -5.80
CA GLN A 905 31.11 7.64 -5.42
C GLN A 905 30.20 7.23 -4.25
N LYS A 906 29.74 8.17 -3.42
CA LYS A 906 28.85 7.93 -2.28
C LYS A 906 27.37 8.18 -2.60
N LEU A 907 27.07 8.95 -3.66
CA LEU A 907 25.69 9.25 -4.07
C LEU A 907 24.97 7.99 -4.57
N LYS A 908 23.78 7.74 -4.00
CA LYS A 908 22.89 6.62 -4.38
C LYS A 908 21.53 7.09 -4.92
N ILE A 909 21.33 8.40 -5.02
CA ILE A 909 20.05 9.01 -5.40
C ILE A 909 20.19 9.55 -6.82
N GLU A 910 19.46 8.94 -7.74
CA GLU A 910 19.59 9.18 -9.19
C GLU A 910 19.36 10.66 -9.58
N PRO A 911 18.31 11.37 -9.12
CA PRO A 911 18.14 12.80 -9.42
C PRO A 911 19.34 13.66 -9.00
N VAL A 912 19.87 13.46 -7.78
CA VAL A 912 21.03 14.18 -7.26
C VAL A 912 22.29 13.84 -8.07
N LEU A 913 22.51 12.57 -8.39
CA LEU A 913 23.66 12.14 -9.20
C LEU A 913 23.61 12.72 -10.61
N LEU A 914 22.44 12.72 -11.26
CA LEU A 914 22.22 13.37 -12.56
C LEU A 914 22.50 14.88 -12.51
N HIS A 915 22.02 15.54 -11.45
CA HIS A 915 22.23 16.96 -11.23
C HIS A 915 23.71 17.30 -11.08
N TYR A 916 24.45 16.60 -10.22
CA TYR A 916 25.91 16.76 -10.10
C TYR A 916 26.62 16.55 -11.44
N LEU A 917 26.33 15.45 -12.14
CA LEU A 917 26.94 15.15 -13.45
C LEU A 917 26.65 16.24 -14.50
N SER A 918 25.51 16.93 -14.41
CA SER A 918 25.14 18.03 -15.31
C SER A 918 25.89 19.34 -15.00
N ARG A 919 26.11 19.68 -13.72
CA ARG A 919 26.86 20.89 -13.30
C ARG A 919 28.37 20.76 -13.49
N MET A 920 28.90 19.54 -13.62
CA MET A 920 30.32 19.27 -13.86
C MET A 920 30.92 19.93 -15.12
N SER A 921 30.11 20.47 -16.03
CA SER A 921 30.58 21.30 -17.15
C SER A 921 31.48 22.47 -16.72
N ILE A 922 31.23 23.03 -15.53
CA ILE A 922 32.01 24.16 -15.00
C ILE A 922 33.49 23.83 -14.69
N LEU A 923 33.84 22.55 -14.67
CA LEU A 923 35.23 22.10 -14.47
C LEU A 923 36.08 22.19 -15.76
N GLN A 924 35.45 22.53 -16.89
CA GLN A 924 36.14 22.65 -18.17
C GLN A 924 37.13 23.83 -18.14
N GLY A 925 38.41 23.54 -18.41
CA GLY A 925 39.48 24.53 -18.39
C GLY A 925 40.24 24.66 -17.06
N LEU A 926 39.85 23.94 -16.00
CA LEU A 926 40.64 23.87 -14.78
C LEU A 926 41.96 23.10 -15.01
N GLU A 927 43.08 23.70 -14.58
CA GLU A 927 44.38 23.01 -14.55
C GLU A 927 44.41 22.00 -13.40
N LEU A 928 44.30 20.72 -13.73
CA LEU A 928 44.33 19.61 -12.78
C LEU A 928 45.58 18.76 -12.99
N ARG A 929 46.15 18.24 -11.90
CA ARG A 929 47.23 17.24 -11.99
C ARG A 929 46.77 15.98 -12.71
N LEU A 930 47.70 15.31 -13.37
CA LEU A 930 47.44 14.07 -14.10
C LEU A 930 46.80 12.99 -13.22
N SER A 931 47.21 12.88 -11.96
CA SER A 931 46.61 12.00 -10.96
C SER A 931 45.14 12.31 -10.72
N THR A 932 44.79 13.57 -10.46
CA THR A 932 43.43 14.04 -10.22
C THR A 932 42.55 13.90 -11.46
N SER A 933 43.05 14.32 -12.63
CA SER A 933 42.38 14.14 -13.92
C SER A 933 42.08 12.66 -14.20
N THR A 934 43.05 11.77 -13.94
CA THR A 934 42.87 10.31 -14.11
C THR A 934 41.85 9.75 -13.13
N ARG A 935 41.84 10.25 -11.88
CA ARG A 935 40.86 9.87 -10.86
C ARG A 935 39.43 10.26 -11.25
N LEU A 936 39.24 11.49 -11.73
CA LEU A 936 37.96 11.99 -12.20
C LEU A 936 37.46 11.18 -13.41
N LYS A 937 38.34 10.92 -14.40
CA LYS A 937 38.07 10.04 -15.54
C LYS A 937 37.61 8.66 -15.08
N ALA A 938 38.36 8.00 -14.20
CA ALA A 938 38.03 6.66 -13.71
C ALA A 938 36.68 6.62 -12.98
N CYS A 939 36.38 7.65 -12.18
CA CYS A 939 35.08 7.79 -11.53
C CYS A 939 33.94 7.91 -12.54
N LEU A 940 34.03 8.83 -13.50
CA LEU A 940 33.02 9.00 -14.54
C LEU A 940 32.87 7.73 -15.41
N TYR A 941 33.97 7.07 -15.78
CA TYR A 941 33.94 5.80 -16.51
C TYR A 941 33.22 4.70 -15.72
N SER A 942 33.32 4.66 -14.38
CA SER A 942 32.57 3.69 -13.56
C SER A 942 31.05 3.84 -13.73
N PHE A 943 30.56 5.07 -13.97
CA PHE A 943 29.14 5.36 -14.24
C PHE A 943 28.71 5.06 -15.68
N THR A 944 29.62 4.74 -16.61
CA THR A 944 29.28 4.48 -18.03
C THR A 944 28.90 3.04 -18.36
N SER A 945 29.31 2.07 -17.53
CA SER A 945 29.19 0.64 -17.87
C SER A 945 27.97 -0.02 -17.19
N PRO A 946 27.21 -0.87 -17.90
CA PRO A 946 26.20 -1.72 -17.27
C PRO A 946 26.87 -2.67 -16.27
N GLY A 947 26.34 -2.76 -15.04
CA GLY A 947 26.88 -3.64 -14.00
C GLY A 947 28.08 -3.09 -13.21
N GLY A 948 28.40 -1.80 -13.30
CA GLY A 948 29.30 -1.16 -12.35
C GLY A 948 28.77 -1.20 -10.90
N PRO A 949 29.60 -0.96 -9.87
CA PRO A 949 29.27 -1.16 -8.45
C PRO A 949 28.11 -0.29 -7.92
N THR A 950 27.67 0.71 -8.70
CA THR A 950 26.52 1.58 -8.40
C THR A 950 25.28 1.27 -9.26
N TYR A 951 25.32 0.25 -10.14
CA TYR A 951 24.25 -0.11 -11.09
C TYR A 951 23.61 1.10 -11.81
N PRO A 952 24.42 1.98 -12.46
CA PRO A 952 23.94 3.25 -13.00
C PRO A 952 22.87 3.05 -14.07
N THR A 953 21.78 3.83 -14.01
CA THR A 953 20.66 3.78 -14.95
C THR A 953 21.07 4.24 -16.36
N ARG A 954 20.18 4.09 -17.35
CA ARG A 954 20.44 4.58 -18.71
C ARG A 954 20.66 6.11 -18.73
N ALA A 955 19.92 6.86 -17.91
CA ALA A 955 20.08 8.31 -17.80
C ALA A 955 21.47 8.65 -17.23
N VAL A 956 21.83 8.06 -16.08
CA VAL A 956 23.14 8.29 -15.43
C VAL A 956 24.29 7.92 -16.37
N ARG A 957 24.21 6.77 -17.07
CA ARG A 957 25.21 6.37 -18.07
C ARG A 957 25.34 7.39 -19.21
N HIS A 958 24.23 7.95 -19.69
CA HIS A 958 24.24 8.92 -20.78
C HIS A 958 24.82 10.27 -20.33
N THR A 959 24.39 10.79 -19.18
CA THR A 959 24.93 12.03 -18.63
C THR A 959 26.42 11.89 -18.31
N ALA A 960 26.85 10.78 -17.68
CA ALA A 960 28.26 10.52 -17.43
C ALA A 960 29.11 10.44 -18.73
N TRP A 961 28.57 9.90 -19.82
CA TRP A 961 29.22 9.94 -21.13
C TRP A 961 29.32 11.36 -21.69
N ASN A 962 28.28 12.18 -21.56
CA ASN A 962 28.30 13.58 -21.99
C ASN A 962 29.32 14.39 -21.17
N THR A 963 29.36 14.21 -19.84
CA THR A 963 30.33 14.85 -18.94
C THR A 963 31.77 14.42 -19.28
N LEU A 964 31.99 13.14 -19.61
CA LEU A 964 33.30 12.65 -20.09
C LEU A 964 33.72 13.30 -21.41
N ASP A 965 32.82 13.37 -22.40
CA ASP A 965 33.13 13.95 -23.71
C ASP A 965 33.42 15.46 -23.61
N LEU A 966 32.71 16.16 -22.71
CA LEU A 966 32.88 17.59 -22.47
C LEU A 966 34.20 17.92 -21.75
N LEU A 967 34.51 17.20 -20.67
CA LEU A 967 35.72 17.47 -19.88
C LEU A 967 36.99 16.87 -20.53
N PHE A 968 36.85 15.77 -21.27
CA PHE A 968 37.95 15.01 -21.83
C PHE A 968 37.63 14.59 -23.28
N PRO A 969 37.60 15.53 -24.23
CA PRO A 969 37.29 15.23 -25.63
C PRO A 969 38.31 14.24 -26.21
N VAL A 970 37.85 13.00 -26.50
CA VAL A 970 38.62 11.98 -27.21
C VAL A 970 37.80 11.49 -28.41
N GLY A 971 38.47 11.24 -29.54
CA GLY A 971 37.80 10.74 -30.75
C GLY A 971 37.04 9.42 -30.53
N ARG A 972 36.01 9.16 -31.36
CA ARG A 972 35.11 7.99 -31.21
C ARG A 972 35.84 6.63 -31.12
N TYR A 973 36.98 6.47 -31.79
CA TYR A 973 37.74 5.20 -31.83
C TYR A 973 38.52 4.87 -30.55
N PRO A 974 39.42 5.73 -30.03
CA PRO A 974 40.12 5.47 -28.76
C PRO A 974 39.17 5.28 -27.56
N ARG A 975 37.93 5.80 -27.63
CA ARG A 975 36.88 5.62 -26.61
C ARG A 975 36.62 4.15 -26.24
N HIS A 976 36.59 3.24 -27.23
CA HIS A 976 36.36 1.81 -26.97
C HIS A 976 37.62 1.10 -26.47
N VAL A 977 38.79 1.49 -26.97
CA VAL A 977 40.09 0.95 -26.52
C VAL A 977 40.36 1.31 -25.06
N ILE A 978 40.15 2.58 -24.67
CA ILE A 978 40.31 3.06 -23.29
C ILE A 978 39.29 2.39 -22.35
N SER A 979 38.03 2.26 -22.76
CA SER A 979 37.01 1.56 -21.96
C SER A 979 37.36 0.08 -21.75
N LEU A 980 37.88 -0.60 -22.78
CA LEU A 980 38.37 -1.97 -22.69
C LEU A 980 39.60 -2.08 -21.77
N PHE A 981 40.54 -1.13 -21.85
CA PHE A 981 41.75 -1.08 -21.03
C PHE A 981 41.46 -0.88 -19.54
N PHE A 982 40.53 0.03 -19.20
CA PHE A 982 40.05 0.19 -17.82
C PHE A 982 39.31 -1.05 -17.30
N ARG A 983 38.56 -1.75 -18.15
CA ARG A 983 37.93 -3.04 -17.78
C ARG A 983 38.96 -4.15 -17.51
N LEU A 984 40.11 -4.13 -18.18
CA LEU A 984 41.20 -5.08 -17.94
C LEU A 984 42.02 -4.75 -16.67
N LEU A 985 42.23 -3.47 -16.37
CA LEU A 985 43.06 -3.02 -15.23
C LEU A 985 42.39 -3.12 -13.85
N TYR A 986 41.06 -3.23 -13.78
CA TYR A 986 40.32 -3.27 -12.50
C TYR A 986 39.44 -4.53 -12.40
N PRO A 987 40.00 -5.71 -12.06
CA PRO A 987 39.29 -7.00 -12.08
C PRO A 987 38.07 -7.08 -11.16
N TRP A 988 38.05 -6.28 -10.09
CA TRP A 988 36.94 -6.18 -9.12
C TRP A 988 35.61 -5.68 -9.72
N TYR A 989 35.61 -5.26 -10.99
CA TYR A 989 34.44 -4.80 -11.75
C TYR A 989 33.91 -5.85 -12.74
N TRP A 990 34.45 -7.07 -12.74
CA TRP A 990 34.01 -8.13 -13.64
C TRP A 990 32.72 -8.80 -13.13
N PRO A 991 31.77 -9.15 -14.02
CA PRO A 991 30.67 -10.05 -13.65
C PRO A 991 31.22 -11.34 -13.05
N SER A 992 30.58 -11.85 -11.99
CA SER A 992 31.06 -13.01 -11.23
C SER A 992 31.30 -14.25 -12.10
N SER A 993 30.54 -14.40 -13.19
CA SER A 993 30.72 -15.43 -14.22
C SER A 993 32.07 -15.33 -14.95
N CYS A 994 32.51 -14.13 -15.32
CA CYS A 994 33.80 -13.93 -16.01
C CYS A 994 34.98 -14.10 -15.05
N TRP A 995 34.84 -13.65 -13.79
CA TRP A 995 35.85 -13.91 -12.76
C TRP A 995 35.96 -15.41 -12.45
N ASN A 996 34.84 -16.11 -12.28
CA ASN A 996 34.82 -17.56 -12.08
C ASN A 996 35.42 -18.31 -13.28
N PHE A 997 35.16 -17.87 -14.52
CA PHE A 997 35.81 -18.45 -15.71
C PHE A 997 37.34 -18.28 -15.67
N VAL A 998 37.84 -17.07 -15.43
CA VAL A 998 39.30 -16.82 -15.33
C VAL A 998 39.92 -17.58 -14.17
N MET A 999 39.30 -17.62 -13.00
CA MET A 999 39.78 -18.38 -11.85
C MET A 999 39.74 -19.90 -12.10
N THR A 1000 38.75 -20.40 -12.86
CA THR A 1000 38.70 -21.81 -13.28
C THR A 1000 39.82 -22.12 -14.26
N CYS A 1001 40.09 -21.26 -15.25
CA CYS A 1001 41.22 -21.41 -16.17
C CYS A 1001 42.56 -21.34 -15.41
N ALA A 1002 42.73 -20.39 -14.50
CA ALA A 1002 43.94 -20.25 -13.69
C ALA A 1002 44.16 -21.46 -12.76
N MET A 1003 43.11 -21.95 -12.10
CA MET A 1003 43.18 -23.21 -11.34
C MET A 1003 43.49 -24.41 -12.23
N THR A 1004 42.91 -24.51 -13.42
CA THR A 1004 43.16 -25.62 -14.35
C THR A 1004 44.64 -25.63 -14.79
N VAL A 1005 45.19 -24.47 -15.13
CA VAL A 1005 46.63 -24.33 -15.44
C VAL A 1005 47.50 -24.64 -14.21
N TYR A 1006 47.12 -24.17 -13.02
CA TYR A 1006 47.83 -24.47 -11.78
C TYR A 1006 47.83 -25.98 -11.47
N TYR A 1007 46.68 -26.66 -11.54
CA TYR A 1007 46.58 -28.12 -11.36
C TYR A 1007 47.34 -28.90 -12.43
N TYR A 1008 47.39 -28.42 -13.67
CA TYR A 1008 48.18 -29.03 -14.74
C TYR A 1008 49.69 -28.93 -14.47
N ILE A 1009 50.18 -27.76 -14.04
CA ILE A 1009 51.56 -27.56 -13.62
C ILE A 1009 51.89 -28.39 -12.37
N LEU A 1010 50.98 -28.46 -11.40
CA LEU A 1010 51.14 -29.26 -10.19
C LEU A 1010 51.25 -30.76 -10.52
N ASN A 1011 50.40 -31.28 -11.42
CA ASN A 1011 50.48 -32.67 -11.89
C ASN A 1011 51.77 -32.96 -12.66
N LEU A 1012 52.25 -32.01 -13.49
CA LEU A 1012 53.55 -32.14 -14.15
C LEU A 1012 54.69 -32.25 -13.13
N LEU A 1013 54.70 -31.41 -12.10
CA LEU A 1013 55.70 -31.45 -11.02
C LEU A 1013 55.62 -32.74 -10.18
N VAL A 1014 54.42 -33.20 -9.84
CA VAL A 1014 54.22 -34.46 -9.09
C VAL A 1014 54.61 -35.68 -9.94
N SER A 1015 54.30 -35.70 -11.24
CA SER A 1015 54.74 -36.78 -12.15
C SER A 1015 56.26 -36.83 -12.32
N SER A 1016 56.92 -35.66 -12.35
CA SER A 1016 58.38 -35.53 -12.37
C SER A 1016 59.00 -36.08 -11.07
N TRP A 1017 58.43 -35.76 -9.91
CA TRP A 1017 58.83 -36.33 -8.62
C TRP A 1017 58.61 -37.84 -8.50
N GLY A 1018 57.55 -38.37 -9.12
CA GLY A 1018 57.30 -39.82 -9.19
C GLY A 1018 58.42 -40.60 -9.90
N ASN A 1019 59.04 -39.99 -10.92
CA ASN A 1019 60.15 -40.61 -11.65
C ASN A 1019 61.50 -40.55 -10.90
N LEU A 1020 61.63 -39.69 -9.88
CA LEU A 1020 62.84 -39.55 -9.04
C LEU A 1020 62.91 -40.56 -7.87
N ARG A 1021 61.87 -41.37 -7.65
CA ARG A 1021 61.79 -42.34 -6.53
C ARG A 1021 61.86 -43.82 -6.92
N ARG A 1022 62.32 -44.18 -8.12
CA ARG A 1022 62.60 -45.58 -8.49
C ARG A 1022 64.03 -45.99 -8.05
N PRO A 1023 64.21 -47.02 -7.21
CA PRO A 1023 65.53 -47.47 -6.78
C PRO A 1023 66.30 -48.15 -7.92
N ARG A 1024 67.60 -47.90 -8.00
CA ARG A 1024 68.54 -48.69 -8.83
C ARG A 1024 68.66 -50.09 -8.21
N HIS A 1025 68.13 -51.13 -8.86
CA HIS A 1025 68.57 -52.51 -8.63
C HIS A 1025 69.41 -53.01 -9.80
N GLN A 1026 70.40 -53.84 -9.45
CA GLN A 1026 71.50 -54.26 -10.32
C GLN A 1026 71.06 -54.98 -11.60
N ARG A 1027 71.79 -54.74 -12.69
CA ARG A 1027 72.05 -55.75 -13.72
C ARG A 1027 73.45 -56.31 -13.48
N THR A 1028 73.54 -57.62 -13.28
CA THR A 1028 74.80 -58.38 -13.32
C THR A 1028 74.69 -59.43 -14.42
N HIS A 1029 75.60 -59.31 -15.40
CA HIS A 1029 76.13 -60.30 -16.36
C HIS A 1029 75.33 -61.55 -16.79
N GLY A 1030 75.35 -61.83 -18.09
CA GLY A 1030 75.15 -63.16 -18.65
C GLY A 1030 74.88 -63.15 -20.16
N GLU A 1031 75.97 -63.29 -20.95
CA GLU A 1031 76.01 -63.54 -22.41
C GLU A 1031 75.55 -62.41 -23.37
#